data_AF-A0A850MVM6-F1
#
_entry.id   AF-A0A850MVM6-F1
#
_cell.length_a   1.000
_cell.length_b   1.000
_cell.length_c   1.000
_cell.angle_alpha   90.00
_cell.angle_beta   90.00
_cell.angle_gamma   90.00
#
_symmetry.space_group_name_H-M   'P 1'
#
loop_
_entity.id
_entity.type
_entity.pdbx_description
1 polymer ?
#
loop_
_entity_poly.entity_id
_entity_poly.type
_entity_poly.pdbx_seq_one_letter_code
_entity_poly.pdbx_strand_id
1 'polypeptide(L)'
;MSEDREPSEDEQRKRLEVERKDLEEQRKNILAEAEEYEASAEYSTAGNLYQKAADISTKLGEKDRSKIFSEKVNEMRKKEIDQRKALELEKRKEDVEKERDMLLEQADLAYQEGRFDDAIRNYEQAIDLSKQMGDKDFVKQYTSTLKNLREKKADLIRQFESEKQIRNLEHDRREILRRAEVAVSKDNYLQASKYYKEAVVLSNKMGQPERSEMFSLRAQEMLEIAEDIKKREAEEKARAEMEVIRIELEDNRAKSLAKAEAALEKGNFKGAATAYETAAKLSLDLGEKEVATGFTAQARDIREKEPELKREFHEEKRRIKIRKEQDSLLGRADKLLEREEFLEASRIYVRVSELSKDVGEKDRAKEFDLRADECRRKEKQKRDELLDRAAKALRAVITLRLMEPAVASKVFSWDELTAVIKIWDIGSATLNFKEGEATITRGEAAKYDVLLEGSSENVMNYCSGKYSHRTLAKWRGKVRTRGEKEDRDKLESILCLPPLEKAVEKQYVHTTLFAAAMTGVLALIFLLFLNPLAVGEFISDSLNKLSVLLDAIGGGSIDPFLGGLASFLAGIPPGIIIFFIYCPGVLLMAFLIPYYGWRRYQFEGEKKRKTKETKRVIRNAIVSQAEASYKDGRFIDAARLWQKGALLSVELADEDRAAEYAVRAHALRGKTTELKKKWKIERKAELEAKMRKEMTSRRSTLEVERKKILEEAAVAEDAGNLLEASRAYKLASKLSLEIGEKEKARDLNEKSKEAKRREADLRRRRKTEVARMRESEKIDKFEAQMKEAIEIAEVALGEERWEDAAKYYGLVAKYAAEMGDKERSKAYEIKVAEIEKKVELETKHDTLELKRRQVIIDAEAATADGNLAKAANLYDEAARISLDLGEKDVSEGFKATAAELRSRR
;
A
#
# COMPACT_ATOMS: atom_id res chain seq x y z
N MET A 1 -85.72 -140.56 -81.88
CA MET A 1 -86.54 -140.04 -82.99
C MET A 1 -87.90 -139.67 -82.42
N SER A 2 -88.22 -138.37 -82.38
CA SER A 2 -89.56 -137.77 -82.18
C SER A 2 -89.35 -136.25 -82.08
N GLU A 3 -89.33 -135.52 -83.20
CA GLU A 3 -90.52 -134.87 -83.80
C GLU A 3 -91.42 -134.13 -82.79
N ASP A 4 -91.26 -132.81 -82.81
CA ASP A 4 -92.25 -131.72 -82.82
C ASP A 4 -93.57 -131.85 -82.05
N ARG A 5 -93.80 -130.86 -81.16
CA ARG A 5 -95.08 -130.12 -81.06
C ARG A 5 -94.81 -128.67 -80.67
N GLU A 6 -94.93 -127.77 -81.63
CA GLU A 6 -95.19 -126.35 -81.37
C GLU A 6 -96.46 -126.23 -80.50
N PRO A 7 -96.45 -125.43 -79.41
CA PRO A 7 -97.63 -125.20 -78.59
C PRO A 7 -98.71 -124.48 -79.40
N SER A 8 -99.97 -124.88 -79.28
CA SER A 8 -101.08 -124.24 -80.00
C SER A 8 -101.25 -122.78 -79.54
N GLU A 9 -101.78 -121.92 -80.43
CA GLU A 9 -101.96 -120.47 -80.19
C GLU A 9 -102.68 -120.13 -78.86
N ASP A 10 -103.49 -121.04 -78.32
CA ASP A 10 -104.22 -120.86 -77.06
C ASP A 10 -103.32 -120.96 -75.80
N GLU A 11 -102.25 -121.76 -75.83
CA GLU A 11 -101.31 -121.86 -74.69
C GLU A 11 -100.39 -120.64 -74.62
N GLN A 12 -100.01 -120.07 -75.77
CA GLN A 12 -99.25 -118.81 -75.83
C GLN A 12 -100.09 -117.61 -75.36
N ARG A 13 -101.38 -117.55 -75.71
CA ARG A 13 -102.30 -116.51 -75.20
C ARG A 13 -102.43 -116.54 -73.68
N LYS A 14 -102.57 -117.71 -73.07
CA LYS A 14 -102.66 -117.85 -71.60
C LYS A 14 -101.38 -117.44 -70.87
N ARG A 15 -100.20 -117.74 -71.42
CA ARG A 15 -98.91 -117.32 -70.82
C ARG A 15 -98.73 -115.80 -70.87
N LEU A 16 -99.05 -115.18 -72.00
CA LEU A 16 -98.99 -113.73 -72.15
C LEU A 16 -100.00 -113.01 -71.24
N GLU A 17 -101.16 -113.62 -70.99
CA GLU A 17 -102.17 -113.06 -70.08
C GLU A 17 -101.74 -113.11 -68.61
N VAL A 18 -101.04 -114.17 -68.18
CA VAL A 18 -100.44 -114.26 -66.84
C VAL A 18 -99.30 -113.25 -66.68
N GLU A 19 -98.39 -113.17 -67.65
CA GLU A 19 -97.27 -112.22 -67.64
C GLU A 19 -97.77 -110.76 -67.61
N ARG A 20 -98.85 -110.46 -68.32
CA ARG A 20 -99.50 -109.15 -68.30
C ARG A 20 -100.07 -108.82 -66.92
N LYS A 21 -100.72 -109.78 -66.25
CA LYS A 21 -101.25 -109.58 -64.89
C LYS A 21 -100.15 -109.36 -63.86
N ASP A 22 -99.05 -110.12 -63.93
CA ASP A 22 -97.92 -109.98 -63.02
C ASP A 22 -97.25 -108.60 -63.17
N LEU A 23 -97.09 -108.12 -64.41
CA LEU A 23 -96.55 -106.78 -64.68
C LEU A 23 -97.50 -105.65 -64.21
N GLU A 24 -98.81 -105.85 -64.33
CA GLU A 24 -99.81 -104.91 -63.81
C GLU A 24 -99.75 -104.80 -62.27
N GLU A 25 -99.58 -105.93 -61.58
CA GLU A 25 -99.45 -105.98 -60.12
C GLU A 25 -98.11 -105.38 -59.64
N GLN A 26 -96.99 -105.71 -60.29
CA GLN A 26 -95.69 -105.11 -60.00
C GLN A 26 -95.70 -103.59 -60.14
N ARG A 27 -96.31 -103.08 -61.21
CA ARG A 27 -96.43 -101.63 -61.39
C ARG A 27 -97.26 -100.99 -60.29
N LYS A 28 -98.36 -101.62 -59.87
CA LYS A 28 -99.22 -101.09 -58.81
C LYS A 28 -98.46 -100.96 -57.49
N ASN A 29 -97.63 -101.94 -57.15
CA ASN A 29 -96.78 -101.89 -55.95
C ASN A 29 -95.72 -100.79 -56.06
N ILE A 30 -95.03 -100.69 -57.21
CA ILE A 30 -94.03 -99.62 -57.45
C ILE A 30 -94.66 -98.23 -57.39
N LEU A 31 -95.89 -98.08 -57.88
CA LEU A 31 -96.62 -96.82 -57.81
C LEU A 31 -96.95 -96.43 -56.36
N ALA A 32 -97.45 -97.37 -55.57
CA ALA A 32 -97.75 -97.12 -54.16
C ALA A 32 -96.49 -96.69 -53.39
N GLU A 33 -95.36 -97.34 -53.64
CA GLU A 33 -94.07 -96.92 -53.07
C GLU A 33 -93.65 -95.53 -53.58
N ALA A 34 -93.80 -95.24 -54.88
CA ALA A 34 -93.44 -93.94 -55.45
C ALA A 34 -94.24 -92.79 -54.82
N GLU A 35 -95.54 -93.00 -54.56
CA GLU A 35 -96.42 -92.03 -53.90
C GLU A 35 -96.05 -91.81 -52.43
N GLU A 36 -95.61 -92.86 -51.71
CA GLU A 36 -95.12 -92.76 -50.34
C GLU A 36 -93.83 -91.91 -50.25
N TYR A 37 -92.86 -92.16 -51.14
CA TYR A 37 -91.62 -91.37 -51.20
C TYR A 37 -91.86 -89.93 -51.69
N GLU A 38 -92.88 -89.69 -52.52
CA GLU A 38 -93.30 -88.33 -52.88
C GLU A 38 -93.87 -87.60 -51.65
N ALA A 39 -94.67 -88.28 -50.82
CA ALA A 39 -95.24 -87.73 -49.60
C ALA A 39 -94.19 -87.45 -48.51
N SER A 40 -93.12 -88.24 -48.43
CA SER A 40 -91.98 -88.01 -47.52
C SER A 40 -90.98 -86.96 -48.03
N ALA A 41 -91.26 -86.34 -49.19
CA ALA A 41 -90.39 -85.37 -49.85
C ALA A 41 -89.00 -85.93 -50.25
N GLU A 42 -88.88 -87.25 -50.43
CA GLU A 42 -87.71 -87.88 -51.02
C GLU A 42 -87.86 -87.95 -52.55
N TYR A 43 -87.87 -86.78 -53.18
CA TYR A 43 -88.22 -86.67 -54.60
C TYR A 43 -87.29 -87.44 -55.55
N SER A 44 -86.04 -87.70 -55.16
CA SER A 44 -85.09 -88.48 -55.97
C SER A 44 -85.47 -89.96 -56.05
N THR A 45 -85.85 -90.57 -54.92
CA THR A 45 -86.28 -91.97 -54.85
C THR A 45 -87.66 -92.14 -55.47
N ALA A 46 -88.60 -91.22 -55.22
CA ALA A 46 -89.91 -91.18 -55.86
C ALA A 46 -89.80 -91.09 -57.40
N GLY A 47 -88.93 -90.21 -57.92
CA GLY A 47 -88.68 -90.07 -59.35
C GLY A 47 -88.15 -91.35 -60.01
N ASN A 48 -87.26 -92.10 -59.33
CA ASN A 48 -86.75 -93.38 -59.85
C ASN A 48 -87.83 -94.48 -59.90
N LEU A 49 -88.75 -94.49 -58.93
CA LEU A 49 -89.85 -95.46 -58.89
C LEU A 49 -90.92 -95.15 -59.96
N TYR A 50 -91.26 -93.87 -60.17
CA TYR A 50 -92.12 -93.48 -61.29
C TYR A 50 -91.51 -93.82 -62.66
N GLN A 51 -90.17 -93.74 -62.81
CA GLN A 51 -89.50 -94.19 -64.04
C GLN A 51 -89.67 -95.70 -64.25
N LYS A 52 -89.50 -96.51 -63.21
CA LYS A 52 -89.77 -97.96 -63.28
C LYS A 52 -91.24 -98.25 -63.63
N ALA A 53 -92.19 -97.49 -63.08
CA ALA A 53 -93.61 -97.62 -63.41
C ALA A 53 -93.91 -97.23 -64.87
N ALA A 54 -93.21 -96.22 -65.42
CA ALA A 54 -93.28 -95.84 -66.84
C ALA A 54 -92.73 -96.95 -67.75
N ASP A 55 -91.59 -97.54 -67.40
CA ASP A 55 -90.95 -98.61 -68.15
C ASP A 55 -91.84 -99.87 -68.20
N ILE A 56 -92.46 -100.25 -67.07
CA ILE A 56 -93.42 -101.37 -67.01
C ILE A 56 -94.68 -101.06 -67.83
N SER A 57 -95.22 -99.84 -67.75
CA SER A 57 -96.38 -99.43 -68.56
C SER A 57 -96.08 -99.47 -70.06
N THR A 58 -94.83 -99.20 -70.45
CA THR A 58 -94.37 -99.32 -71.84
C THR A 58 -94.33 -100.77 -72.28
N LYS A 59 -93.84 -101.69 -71.43
CA LYS A 59 -93.86 -103.16 -71.70
C LYS A 59 -95.27 -103.72 -71.84
N LEU A 60 -96.23 -103.18 -71.09
CA LEU A 60 -97.66 -103.54 -71.16
C LEU A 60 -98.39 -102.96 -72.40
N GLY A 61 -97.72 -102.13 -73.21
CA GLY A 61 -98.32 -101.45 -74.37
C GLY A 61 -99.20 -100.25 -74.02
N GLU A 62 -99.21 -99.80 -72.76
CA GLU A 62 -100.07 -98.74 -72.23
C GLU A 62 -99.38 -97.37 -72.33
N LYS A 63 -99.31 -96.84 -73.55
CA LYS A 63 -98.59 -95.59 -73.87
C LYS A 63 -99.06 -94.39 -73.03
N ASP A 64 -100.36 -94.26 -72.78
CA ASP A 64 -100.91 -93.12 -72.02
C ASP A 64 -100.45 -93.14 -70.56
N ARG A 65 -100.42 -94.31 -69.92
CA ARG A 65 -99.94 -94.46 -68.53
C ARG A 65 -98.43 -94.25 -68.44
N SER A 66 -97.66 -94.76 -69.40
CA SER A 66 -96.21 -94.52 -69.48
C SER A 66 -95.89 -93.01 -69.56
N LYS A 67 -96.69 -92.26 -70.33
CA LYS A 67 -96.56 -90.80 -70.43
C LYS A 67 -96.86 -90.10 -69.10
N ILE A 68 -97.94 -90.48 -68.42
CA ILE A 68 -98.30 -89.93 -67.09
C ILE A 68 -97.15 -90.14 -66.08
N PHE A 69 -96.59 -91.36 -66.04
CA PHE A 69 -95.47 -91.62 -65.13
C PHE A 69 -94.20 -90.88 -65.51
N SER A 70 -93.93 -90.72 -66.80
CA SER A 70 -92.81 -89.89 -67.28
C SER A 70 -92.98 -88.40 -66.90
N GLU A 71 -94.21 -87.88 -66.94
CA GLU A 71 -94.53 -86.53 -66.46
C GLU A 71 -94.29 -86.42 -64.94
N LYS A 72 -94.66 -87.45 -64.17
CA LYS A 72 -94.37 -87.54 -62.74
C LYS A 72 -92.87 -87.56 -62.43
N VAL A 73 -92.04 -88.26 -63.21
CA VAL A 73 -90.57 -88.21 -63.09
C VAL A 73 -90.05 -86.77 -63.23
N ASN A 74 -90.55 -86.03 -64.22
CA ASN A 74 -90.15 -84.64 -64.44
C ASN A 74 -90.62 -83.72 -63.30
N GLU A 75 -91.82 -83.94 -62.76
CA GLU A 75 -92.33 -83.24 -61.58
C GLU A 75 -91.42 -83.46 -60.36
N MET A 76 -91.03 -84.71 -60.09
CA MET A 76 -90.17 -85.06 -58.96
C MET A 76 -88.78 -84.43 -59.09
N ARG A 77 -88.17 -84.48 -60.28
CA ARG A 77 -86.88 -83.81 -60.53
C ARG A 77 -86.95 -82.30 -60.28
N LYS A 78 -88.07 -81.66 -60.64
CA LYS A 78 -88.26 -80.23 -60.39
C LYS A 78 -88.34 -79.95 -58.88
N LYS A 79 -89.13 -80.73 -58.13
CA LYS A 79 -89.23 -80.63 -56.66
C LYS A 79 -87.88 -80.86 -55.97
N GLU A 80 -87.07 -81.82 -56.44
CA GLU A 80 -85.71 -82.06 -55.92
C GLU A 80 -84.78 -80.84 -56.13
N ILE A 81 -84.78 -80.26 -57.34
CA ILE A 81 -83.98 -79.07 -57.65
C ILE A 81 -84.38 -77.89 -56.76
N ASP A 82 -85.69 -77.69 -56.56
CA ASP A 82 -86.21 -76.60 -55.73
C ASP A 82 -85.85 -76.82 -54.24
N GLN A 83 -85.90 -78.05 -53.74
CA GLN A 83 -85.46 -78.39 -52.39
C GLN A 83 -83.95 -78.18 -52.18
N ARG A 84 -83.11 -78.58 -53.14
CA ARG A 84 -81.65 -78.33 -53.09
C ARG A 84 -81.34 -76.84 -53.07
N LYS A 85 -82.01 -76.04 -53.90
CA LYS A 85 -81.86 -74.57 -53.91
C LYS A 85 -82.28 -73.95 -52.58
N ALA A 86 -83.36 -74.44 -51.97
CA ALA A 86 -83.80 -73.97 -50.66
C ALA A 86 -82.75 -74.27 -49.57
N LEU A 87 -82.20 -75.49 -49.54
CA LEU A 87 -81.13 -75.89 -48.63
C LEU A 87 -79.84 -75.08 -48.84
N GLU A 88 -79.46 -74.82 -50.09
CA GLU A 88 -78.28 -74.02 -50.40
C GLU A 88 -78.46 -72.54 -49.97
N LEU A 89 -79.66 -71.99 -50.17
CA LEU A 89 -80.01 -70.64 -49.68
C LEU A 89 -80.01 -70.58 -48.15
N GLU A 90 -80.47 -71.62 -47.47
CA GLU A 90 -80.48 -71.71 -46.00
C GLU A 90 -79.05 -71.78 -45.44
N LYS A 91 -78.19 -72.63 -46.02
CA LYS A 91 -76.76 -72.70 -45.66
C LYS A 91 -76.04 -71.37 -45.87
N ARG A 92 -76.30 -70.71 -47.01
CA ARG A 92 -75.70 -69.41 -47.30
C ARG A 92 -76.15 -68.32 -46.31
N LYS A 93 -77.38 -68.38 -45.82
CA LYS A 93 -77.85 -67.49 -44.74
C LYS A 93 -77.13 -67.78 -43.42
N GLU A 94 -76.99 -69.06 -43.06
CA GLU A 94 -76.29 -69.48 -41.84
C GLU A 94 -74.81 -69.04 -41.85
N ASP A 95 -74.12 -69.15 -42.98
CA ASP A 95 -72.72 -68.73 -43.11
C ASP A 95 -72.56 -67.20 -42.96
N VAL A 96 -73.46 -66.41 -43.54
CA VAL A 96 -73.47 -64.94 -43.41
C VAL A 96 -73.83 -64.51 -41.99
N GLU A 97 -74.69 -65.26 -41.30
CA GLU A 97 -75.04 -65.03 -39.90
C GLU A 97 -73.83 -65.26 -38.97
N LYS A 98 -73.07 -66.34 -39.17
CA LYS A 98 -71.82 -66.59 -38.43
C LYS A 98 -70.79 -65.51 -38.65
N GLU A 99 -70.65 -65.01 -39.89
CA GLU A 99 -69.72 -63.92 -40.20
C GLU A 99 -70.12 -62.62 -39.50
N ARG A 100 -71.42 -62.28 -39.49
CA ARG A 100 -71.95 -61.14 -38.74
C ARG A 100 -71.65 -61.24 -37.25
N ASP A 101 -71.89 -62.40 -36.64
CA ASP A 101 -71.71 -62.58 -35.20
C ASP A 101 -70.23 -62.48 -34.80
N MET A 102 -69.32 -63.00 -35.62
CA MET A 102 -67.88 -62.81 -35.42
C MET A 102 -67.48 -61.33 -35.48
N LEU A 103 -68.01 -60.57 -36.44
CA LEU A 103 -67.76 -59.13 -36.55
C LEU A 103 -68.28 -58.35 -35.33
N LEU A 104 -69.41 -58.77 -34.76
CA LEU A 104 -69.92 -58.17 -33.52
C LEU A 104 -69.01 -58.43 -32.32
N GLU A 105 -68.57 -59.68 -32.13
CA GLU A 105 -67.64 -60.01 -31.04
C GLU A 105 -66.34 -59.21 -31.15
N GLN A 106 -65.81 -59.07 -32.37
CA GLN A 106 -64.63 -58.24 -32.63
C GLN A 106 -64.89 -56.75 -32.40
N ALA A 107 -66.09 -56.25 -32.74
CA ALA A 107 -66.47 -54.86 -32.50
C ALA A 107 -66.58 -54.55 -30.99
N ASP A 108 -67.20 -55.45 -30.22
CA ASP A 108 -67.34 -55.33 -28.77
C ASP A 108 -65.97 -55.37 -28.08
N LEU A 109 -65.10 -56.30 -28.50
CA LEU A 109 -63.74 -56.38 -27.98
C LEU A 109 -62.94 -55.11 -28.28
N ALA A 110 -62.98 -54.63 -29.53
CA ALA A 110 -62.32 -53.39 -29.92
C ALA A 110 -62.84 -52.18 -29.14
N TYR A 111 -64.14 -52.14 -28.84
CA TYR A 111 -64.74 -51.09 -28.01
C TYR A 111 -64.25 -51.13 -26.56
N GLN A 112 -64.19 -52.31 -25.95
CA GLN A 112 -63.68 -52.49 -24.57
C GLN A 112 -62.21 -52.09 -24.44
N GLU A 113 -61.41 -52.32 -25.49
CA GLU A 113 -60.00 -51.94 -25.55
C GLU A 113 -59.77 -50.47 -25.92
N GLY A 114 -60.83 -49.68 -26.16
CA GLY A 114 -60.73 -48.26 -26.54
C GLY A 114 -60.29 -48.03 -27.99
N ARG A 115 -60.26 -49.08 -28.83
CA ARG A 115 -59.96 -49.00 -30.27
C ARG A 115 -61.21 -48.61 -31.05
N PHE A 116 -61.68 -47.38 -30.83
CA PHE A 116 -62.96 -46.90 -31.36
C PHE A 116 -63.07 -46.99 -32.89
N ASP A 117 -61.98 -46.81 -33.65
CA ASP A 117 -62.00 -46.93 -35.11
C ASP A 117 -62.15 -48.38 -35.61
N ASP A 118 -61.61 -49.35 -34.87
CA ASP A 118 -61.77 -50.77 -35.18
C ASP A 118 -63.20 -51.21 -34.85
N ALA A 119 -63.72 -50.76 -33.70
CA ALA A 119 -65.10 -51.02 -33.28
C ALA A 119 -66.13 -50.43 -34.26
N ILE A 120 -65.95 -49.18 -34.70
CA ILE A 120 -66.83 -48.54 -35.71
C ILE A 120 -66.82 -49.36 -37.00
N ARG A 121 -65.64 -49.73 -37.52
CA ARG A 121 -65.52 -50.50 -38.77
C ARG A 121 -66.20 -51.86 -38.69
N ASN A 122 -66.00 -52.60 -37.61
CA ASN A 122 -66.58 -53.93 -37.43
C ASN A 122 -68.11 -53.88 -37.28
N TYR A 123 -68.65 -52.89 -36.54
CA TYR A 123 -70.10 -52.68 -36.47
C TYR A 123 -70.69 -52.27 -37.83
N GLU A 124 -70.02 -51.45 -38.65
CA GLU A 124 -70.48 -51.10 -40.00
C GLU A 124 -70.60 -52.34 -40.89
N GLN A 125 -69.57 -53.20 -40.88
CA GLN A 125 -69.57 -54.44 -41.64
C GLN A 125 -70.67 -55.40 -41.17
N ALA A 126 -70.85 -55.57 -39.86
CA ALA A 126 -71.94 -56.38 -39.30
C ALA A 126 -73.34 -55.84 -39.67
N ILE A 127 -73.51 -54.51 -39.66
CA ILE A 127 -74.77 -53.86 -40.09
C ILE A 127 -75.02 -54.10 -41.58
N ASP A 128 -74.00 -54.02 -42.43
CA ASP A 128 -74.16 -54.24 -43.87
C ASP A 128 -74.50 -55.70 -44.20
N LEU A 129 -73.94 -56.67 -43.49
CA LEU A 129 -74.37 -58.08 -43.58
C LEU A 129 -75.83 -58.26 -43.12
N SER A 130 -76.24 -57.63 -42.02
CA SER A 130 -77.64 -57.66 -41.55
C SER A 130 -78.62 -57.03 -42.54
N LYS A 131 -78.22 -55.97 -43.27
CA LYS A 131 -79.03 -55.42 -44.37
C LYS A 131 -79.21 -56.42 -45.50
N GLN A 132 -78.16 -57.17 -45.86
CA GLN A 132 -78.23 -58.19 -46.91
C GLN A 132 -79.17 -59.35 -46.52
N MET A 133 -79.24 -59.69 -45.23
CA MET A 133 -80.14 -60.72 -44.70
C MET A 133 -81.59 -60.24 -44.49
N GLY A 134 -81.83 -58.92 -44.49
CA GLY A 134 -83.14 -58.33 -44.25
C GLY A 134 -83.52 -58.17 -42.77
N ASP A 135 -82.56 -58.29 -41.85
CA ASP A 135 -82.75 -58.13 -40.41
C ASP A 135 -82.78 -56.64 -40.02
N LYS A 136 -83.98 -56.07 -40.04
CA LYS A 136 -84.20 -54.63 -39.81
C LYS A 136 -84.00 -54.22 -38.34
N ASP A 137 -84.28 -55.12 -37.41
CA ASP A 137 -84.19 -54.82 -35.98
C ASP A 137 -82.72 -54.71 -35.56
N PHE A 138 -81.88 -55.62 -36.06
CA PHE A 138 -80.44 -55.54 -35.87
C PHE A 138 -79.86 -54.23 -36.42
N VAL A 139 -80.19 -53.89 -37.67
CA VAL A 139 -79.71 -52.66 -38.31
C VAL A 139 -80.09 -51.45 -37.47
N LYS A 140 -81.33 -51.37 -36.97
CA LYS A 140 -81.79 -50.25 -36.14
C LYS A 140 -81.05 -50.17 -34.80
N GLN A 141 -80.85 -51.30 -34.11
CA GLN A 141 -80.14 -51.36 -32.84
C GLN A 141 -78.69 -50.90 -32.99
N TYR A 142 -77.95 -51.51 -33.91
CA TYR A 142 -76.51 -51.29 -34.03
C TYR A 142 -76.16 -49.98 -34.74
N THR A 143 -77.04 -49.41 -35.58
CA THR A 143 -76.87 -48.02 -36.07
C THR A 143 -76.97 -46.99 -34.94
N SER A 144 -77.86 -47.21 -33.95
CA SER A 144 -77.91 -46.36 -32.76
C SER A 144 -76.65 -46.50 -31.90
N THR A 145 -76.16 -47.74 -31.70
CA THR A 145 -74.90 -48.00 -30.99
C THR A 145 -73.73 -47.29 -31.67
N LEU A 146 -73.65 -47.38 -33.00
CA LEU A 146 -72.61 -46.73 -33.79
C LEU A 146 -72.65 -45.21 -33.71
N LYS A 147 -73.84 -44.60 -33.69
CA LYS A 147 -74.00 -43.16 -33.47
C LYS A 147 -73.44 -42.74 -32.11
N ASN A 148 -73.82 -43.43 -31.03
CA ASN A 148 -73.33 -43.16 -29.68
C ASN A 148 -71.80 -43.33 -29.59
N LEU A 149 -71.25 -44.34 -30.28
CA LEU A 149 -69.82 -44.61 -30.34
C LEU A 149 -69.05 -43.46 -31.01
N ARG A 150 -69.57 -42.93 -32.13
CA ARG A 150 -69.00 -41.78 -32.84
C ARG A 150 -69.05 -40.49 -32.00
N GLU A 151 -70.15 -40.25 -31.29
CA GLU A 151 -70.28 -39.12 -30.37
C GLU A 151 -69.25 -39.19 -29.23
N LYS A 152 -69.12 -40.36 -28.58
CA LYS A 152 -68.09 -40.59 -27.55
C LYS A 152 -66.67 -40.35 -28.07
N LYS A 153 -66.33 -40.83 -29.27
CA LYS A 153 -65.03 -40.58 -29.90
C LYS A 153 -64.79 -39.08 -30.10
N ALA A 154 -65.79 -38.35 -30.62
CA ALA A 154 -65.68 -36.92 -30.86
C ALA A 154 -65.47 -36.13 -29.55
N ASP A 155 -66.16 -36.50 -28.48
CA ASP A 155 -65.99 -35.87 -27.17
C ASP A 155 -64.61 -36.16 -26.57
N LEU A 156 -64.09 -37.39 -26.74
CA LEU A 156 -62.74 -37.74 -26.31
C LEU A 156 -61.66 -36.93 -27.06
N ILE A 157 -61.84 -36.72 -28.37
CA ILE A 157 -60.95 -35.88 -29.19
C ILE A 157 -60.99 -34.43 -28.70
N ARG A 158 -62.18 -33.87 -28.45
CA ARG A 158 -62.32 -32.50 -27.92
C ARG A 158 -61.66 -32.36 -26.55
N GLN A 159 -61.83 -33.34 -25.67
CA GLN A 159 -61.17 -33.37 -24.37
C GLN A 159 -59.65 -33.38 -24.55
N PHE A 160 -59.12 -34.26 -25.38
CA PHE A 160 -57.68 -34.33 -25.66
C PHE A 160 -57.11 -33.04 -26.24
N GLU A 161 -57.82 -32.39 -27.17
CA GLU A 161 -57.43 -31.09 -27.74
C GLU A 161 -57.44 -29.98 -26.68
N SER A 162 -58.45 -29.95 -25.82
CA SER A 162 -58.54 -28.99 -24.72
C SER A 162 -57.42 -29.19 -23.69
N GLU A 163 -57.11 -30.44 -23.34
CA GLU A 163 -55.99 -30.78 -22.46
C GLU A 163 -54.64 -30.44 -23.08
N LYS A 164 -54.48 -30.62 -24.39
CA LYS A 164 -53.28 -30.23 -25.13
C LYS A 164 -53.09 -28.72 -25.08
N GLN A 165 -54.16 -27.94 -25.26
CA GLN A 165 -54.11 -26.48 -25.13
C GLN A 165 -53.73 -26.04 -23.71
N ILE A 166 -54.32 -26.66 -22.68
CA ILE A 166 -53.98 -26.38 -21.29
C ILE A 166 -52.51 -26.74 -21.00
N ARG A 167 -52.03 -27.89 -21.46
CA ARG A 167 -50.62 -28.30 -21.32
C ARG A 167 -49.65 -27.30 -21.94
N ASN A 168 -49.98 -26.78 -23.13
CA ASN A 168 -49.15 -25.74 -23.78
C ASN A 168 -49.14 -24.44 -22.97
N LEU A 169 -50.31 -23.97 -22.51
CA LEU A 169 -50.40 -22.78 -21.66
C LEU A 169 -49.67 -22.94 -20.32
N GLU A 170 -49.66 -24.16 -19.75
CA GLU A 170 -48.88 -24.47 -18.55
C GLU A 170 -47.38 -24.44 -18.81
N HIS A 171 -46.93 -24.94 -19.95
CA HIS A 171 -45.53 -24.86 -20.36
C HIS A 171 -45.07 -23.41 -20.52
N ASP A 172 -45.84 -22.58 -21.24
CA ASP A 172 -45.53 -21.16 -21.41
C ASP A 172 -45.48 -20.41 -20.07
N ARG A 173 -46.43 -20.72 -19.16
CA ARG A 173 -46.44 -20.13 -17.82
C ARG A 173 -45.20 -20.51 -17.03
N ARG A 174 -44.75 -21.78 -17.10
CA ARG A 174 -43.54 -22.22 -16.41
C ARG A 174 -42.30 -21.46 -16.90
N GLU A 175 -42.16 -21.26 -18.20
CA GLU A 175 -41.06 -20.47 -18.75
C GLU A 175 -41.08 -19.00 -18.27
N ILE A 176 -42.26 -18.38 -18.24
CA ILE A 176 -42.40 -17.01 -17.72
C ILE A 176 -42.05 -16.94 -16.22
N LEU A 177 -42.50 -17.90 -15.42
CA LEU A 177 -42.17 -17.96 -13.99
C LEU A 177 -40.67 -18.16 -13.76
N ARG A 178 -40.01 -19.02 -14.55
CA ARG A 178 -38.55 -19.18 -14.52
C ARG A 178 -37.84 -17.87 -14.81
N ARG A 179 -38.32 -17.10 -15.79
CA ARG A 179 -37.78 -15.75 -16.09
C ARG A 179 -38.05 -14.76 -14.96
N ALA A 180 -39.20 -14.85 -14.29
CA ALA A 180 -39.52 -14.06 -13.11
C ALA A 180 -38.53 -14.34 -11.97
N GLU A 181 -38.27 -15.61 -11.67
CA GLU A 181 -37.31 -16.03 -10.64
C GLU A 181 -35.88 -15.59 -10.96
N VAL A 182 -35.45 -15.72 -12.22
CA VAL A 182 -34.15 -15.20 -12.68
C VAL A 182 -34.08 -13.66 -12.58
N ALA A 183 -35.19 -12.95 -12.79
CA ALA A 183 -35.23 -11.51 -12.59
C ALA A 183 -35.14 -11.13 -11.11
N VAL A 184 -35.78 -11.89 -10.22
CA VAL A 184 -35.65 -11.74 -8.76
C VAL A 184 -34.22 -11.98 -8.29
N SER A 185 -33.56 -13.06 -8.76
CA SER A 185 -32.18 -13.37 -8.36
C SER A 185 -31.15 -12.36 -8.87
N LYS A 186 -31.51 -11.56 -9.86
CA LYS A 186 -30.72 -10.43 -10.39
C LYS A 186 -31.13 -9.08 -9.79
N ASP A 187 -31.95 -9.07 -8.74
CA ASP A 187 -32.50 -7.87 -8.10
C ASP A 187 -33.28 -6.94 -9.07
N ASN A 188 -33.76 -7.48 -10.20
CA ASN A 188 -34.55 -6.72 -11.18
C ASN A 188 -36.05 -6.91 -10.91
N TYR A 189 -36.48 -6.40 -9.76
CA TYR A 189 -37.84 -6.54 -9.25
C TYR A 189 -38.90 -5.93 -10.17
N LEU A 190 -38.57 -4.86 -10.91
CA LEU A 190 -39.49 -4.26 -11.90
C LEU A 190 -39.78 -5.23 -13.06
N GLN A 191 -38.76 -5.93 -13.54
CA GLN A 191 -38.91 -6.92 -14.60
C GLN A 191 -39.59 -8.19 -14.08
N ALA A 192 -39.27 -8.62 -12.84
CA ALA A 192 -39.96 -9.73 -12.18
C ALA A 192 -41.47 -9.47 -12.05
N SER A 193 -41.86 -8.25 -11.64
CA SER A 193 -43.27 -7.83 -11.56
C SER A 193 -43.99 -7.97 -12.92
N LYS A 194 -43.34 -7.60 -14.02
CA LYS A 194 -43.90 -7.77 -15.38
C LYS A 194 -44.12 -9.24 -15.73
N TYR A 195 -43.14 -10.11 -15.47
CA TYR A 195 -43.27 -11.53 -15.75
C TYR A 195 -44.36 -12.19 -14.88
N TYR A 196 -44.49 -11.82 -13.61
CA TYR A 196 -45.61 -12.30 -12.79
C TYR A 196 -46.96 -11.84 -13.35
N LYS A 197 -47.09 -10.60 -13.85
CA LYS A 197 -48.31 -10.15 -14.55
C LYS A 197 -48.61 -10.95 -15.82
N GLU A 198 -47.60 -11.36 -16.57
CA GLU A 198 -47.78 -12.25 -17.73
C GLU A 198 -48.26 -13.66 -17.29
N ALA A 199 -47.76 -14.18 -16.17
CA ALA A 199 -48.22 -15.44 -15.59
C ALA A 199 -49.68 -15.39 -15.08
N VAL A 200 -50.15 -14.23 -14.62
CA VAL A 200 -51.57 -13.96 -14.29
C VAL A 200 -52.45 -14.16 -15.53
N VAL A 201 -52.07 -13.56 -16.66
CA VAL A 201 -52.82 -13.66 -17.92
C VAL A 201 -52.95 -15.12 -18.38
N LEU A 202 -51.88 -15.90 -18.29
CA LEU A 202 -51.91 -17.32 -18.65
C LEU A 202 -52.75 -18.14 -17.67
N SER A 203 -52.68 -17.85 -16.37
CA SER A 203 -53.48 -18.54 -15.34
C SER A 203 -54.99 -18.30 -15.52
N ASN A 204 -55.37 -17.08 -15.93
CA ASN A 204 -56.75 -16.77 -16.29
C ASN A 204 -57.22 -17.56 -17.54
N LYS A 205 -56.39 -17.66 -18.58
CA LYS A 205 -56.71 -18.44 -19.79
C LYS A 205 -56.91 -19.94 -19.52
N MET A 206 -56.27 -20.47 -18.49
CA MET A 206 -56.42 -21.86 -18.04
C MET A 206 -57.59 -22.09 -17.07
N GLY A 207 -58.34 -21.05 -16.70
CA GLY A 207 -59.43 -21.15 -15.72
C GLY A 207 -58.94 -21.41 -14.29
N GLN A 208 -57.73 -20.95 -13.93
CA GLN A 208 -57.11 -21.15 -12.60
C GLN A 208 -57.05 -19.81 -11.82
N PRO A 209 -58.17 -19.30 -11.27
CA PRO A 209 -58.25 -17.99 -10.65
C PRO A 209 -57.39 -17.86 -9.39
N GLU A 210 -57.29 -18.92 -8.57
CA GLU A 210 -56.47 -18.93 -7.35
C GLU A 210 -54.99 -18.69 -7.64
N ARG A 211 -54.46 -19.32 -8.71
CA ARG A 211 -53.07 -19.11 -9.14
C ARG A 211 -52.88 -17.70 -9.73
N SER A 212 -53.89 -17.19 -10.42
CA SER A 212 -53.89 -15.83 -10.96
C SER A 212 -53.78 -14.79 -9.85
N GLU A 213 -54.56 -14.95 -8.77
CA GLU A 213 -54.51 -14.06 -7.61
C GLU A 213 -53.14 -14.11 -6.91
N MET A 214 -52.59 -15.32 -6.71
CA MET A 214 -51.26 -15.49 -6.13
C MET A 214 -50.16 -14.79 -6.94
N PHE A 215 -50.15 -14.93 -8.27
CA PHE A 215 -49.18 -14.21 -9.12
C PHE A 215 -49.43 -12.70 -9.16
N SER A 216 -50.67 -12.25 -9.03
CA SER A 216 -51.01 -10.83 -8.95
C SER A 216 -50.45 -10.20 -7.69
N LEU A 217 -50.62 -10.85 -6.53
CA LEU A 217 -50.02 -10.42 -5.26
C LEU A 217 -48.49 -10.39 -5.37
N ARG A 218 -47.90 -11.45 -5.91
CA ARG A 218 -46.44 -11.50 -6.12
C ARG A 218 -45.95 -10.36 -7.02
N ALA A 219 -46.70 -10.01 -8.07
CA ALA A 219 -46.36 -8.90 -8.93
C ALA A 219 -46.42 -7.53 -8.21
N GLN A 220 -47.35 -7.35 -7.27
CA GLN A 220 -47.45 -6.16 -6.43
C GLN A 220 -46.28 -6.07 -5.45
N GLU A 221 -45.96 -7.16 -4.74
CA GLU A 221 -44.81 -7.22 -3.84
C GLU A 221 -43.50 -6.84 -4.55
N MET A 222 -43.25 -7.39 -5.74
CA MET A 222 -42.05 -7.05 -6.51
C MET A 222 -42.03 -5.57 -6.93
N LEU A 223 -43.19 -4.97 -7.18
CA LEU A 223 -43.27 -3.55 -7.53
C LEU A 223 -42.96 -2.65 -6.33
N GLU A 224 -43.51 -2.97 -5.16
CA GLU A 224 -43.24 -2.25 -3.91
C GLU A 224 -41.74 -2.31 -3.54
N ILE A 225 -41.12 -3.49 -3.64
CA ILE A 225 -39.68 -3.64 -3.43
C ILE A 225 -38.88 -2.76 -4.39
N ALA A 226 -39.27 -2.70 -5.67
CA ALA A 226 -38.59 -1.87 -6.66
C ALA A 226 -38.71 -0.36 -6.35
N GLU A 227 -39.85 0.10 -5.83
CA GLU A 227 -40.07 1.49 -5.44
C GLU A 227 -39.27 1.86 -4.18
N ASP A 228 -39.23 0.97 -3.19
CA ASP A 228 -38.44 1.13 -1.98
C ASP A 228 -36.93 1.21 -2.29
N ILE A 229 -36.43 0.36 -3.19
CA ILE A 229 -35.03 0.41 -3.64
C ILE A 229 -34.74 1.76 -4.31
N LYS A 230 -35.59 2.21 -5.23
CA LYS A 230 -35.41 3.54 -5.88
C LYS A 230 -35.39 4.68 -4.87
N LYS A 231 -36.25 4.63 -3.86
CA LYS A 231 -36.28 5.64 -2.80
C LYS A 231 -34.98 5.63 -1.99
N ARG A 232 -34.50 4.45 -1.59
CA ARG A 232 -33.21 4.31 -0.90
C ARG A 232 -32.04 4.78 -1.75
N GLU A 233 -32.00 4.44 -3.04
CA GLU A 233 -30.96 4.92 -3.95
C GLU A 233 -30.97 6.45 -4.10
N ALA A 234 -32.15 7.07 -4.13
CA ALA A 234 -32.27 8.53 -4.17
C ALA A 234 -31.80 9.17 -2.86
N GLU A 235 -32.16 8.58 -1.71
CA GLU A 235 -31.68 9.01 -0.40
C GLU A 235 -30.16 8.83 -0.27
N GLU A 236 -29.59 7.73 -0.76
CA GLU A 236 -28.15 7.48 -0.78
C GLU A 236 -27.40 8.45 -1.68
N LYS A 237 -27.93 8.76 -2.88
CA LYS A 237 -27.37 9.79 -3.76
C LYS A 237 -27.39 11.16 -3.09
N ALA A 238 -28.50 11.54 -2.46
CA ALA A 238 -28.59 12.79 -1.72
C ALA A 238 -27.60 12.83 -0.54
N ARG A 239 -27.43 11.72 0.20
CA ARG A 239 -26.41 11.60 1.26
C ARG A 239 -24.99 11.71 0.69
N ALA A 240 -24.71 11.08 -0.44
CA ALA A 240 -23.41 11.14 -1.10
C ALA A 240 -23.08 12.56 -1.60
N GLU A 241 -24.04 13.26 -2.20
CA GLU A 241 -23.89 14.66 -2.61
C GLU A 241 -23.62 15.57 -1.42
N MET A 242 -24.37 15.40 -0.32
CA MET A 242 -24.14 16.14 0.93
C MET A 242 -22.76 15.83 1.53
N GLU A 243 -22.28 14.59 1.47
CA GLU A 243 -20.97 14.21 1.96
C GLU A 243 -19.83 14.79 1.11
N VAL A 244 -19.99 14.88 -0.22
CA VAL A 244 -19.04 15.57 -1.09
C VAL A 244 -18.92 17.05 -0.72
N ILE A 245 -20.06 17.73 -0.54
CA ILE A 245 -20.09 19.14 -0.11
C ILE A 245 -19.41 19.30 1.25
N ARG A 246 -19.65 18.37 2.19
CA ARG A 246 -18.99 18.36 3.50
C ARG A 246 -17.47 18.23 3.38
N ILE A 247 -16.98 17.27 2.58
CA ILE A 247 -15.54 17.07 2.34
C ILE A 247 -14.91 18.34 1.75
N GLU A 248 -15.55 18.97 0.77
CA GLU A 248 -15.05 20.22 0.17
C GLU A 248 -14.96 21.35 1.20
N LEU A 249 -15.95 21.48 2.08
CA LEU A 249 -15.94 22.46 3.16
C LEU A 249 -14.85 22.17 4.20
N GLU A 250 -14.63 20.90 4.56
CA GLU A 250 -13.54 20.48 5.45
C GLU A 250 -12.15 20.75 4.85
N ASP A 251 -11.96 20.48 3.55
CA ASP A 251 -10.73 20.78 2.81
C ASP A 251 -10.46 22.29 2.74
N ASN A 252 -11.49 23.08 2.45
CA ASN A 252 -11.38 24.53 2.42
C ASN A 252 -11.06 25.11 3.80
N ARG A 253 -11.59 24.50 4.86
CA ARG A 253 -11.27 24.85 6.24
C ARG A 253 -9.82 24.51 6.55
N ALA A 254 -9.34 23.32 6.20
CA ALA A 254 -7.94 22.92 6.38
C ALA A 254 -6.97 23.87 5.65
N LYS A 255 -7.28 24.24 4.39
CA LYS A 255 -6.52 25.24 3.64
C LYS A 255 -6.49 26.60 4.33
N SER A 256 -7.60 27.00 4.94
CA SER A 256 -7.70 28.27 5.68
C SER A 256 -6.85 28.24 6.96
N LEU A 257 -6.84 27.11 7.68
CA LEU A 257 -5.97 26.92 8.85
C LEU A 257 -4.49 26.92 8.47
N ALA A 258 -4.11 26.22 7.40
CA ALA A 258 -2.73 26.22 6.89
C ALA A 258 -2.28 27.64 6.49
N LYS A 259 -3.17 28.44 5.87
CA LYS A 259 -2.90 29.87 5.60
C LYS A 259 -2.73 30.67 6.89
N ALA A 260 -3.49 30.37 7.94
CA ALA A 260 -3.38 31.04 9.23
C ALA A 260 -2.02 30.77 9.89
N GLU A 261 -1.61 29.50 9.94
CA GLU A 261 -0.32 29.08 10.47
C GLU A 261 0.85 29.69 9.69
N ALA A 262 0.82 29.62 8.36
CA ALA A 262 1.84 30.23 7.51
C ALA A 262 1.92 31.76 7.68
N ALA A 263 0.80 32.41 7.99
CA ALA A 263 0.76 33.84 8.29
C ALA A 263 1.38 34.16 9.67
N LEU A 264 1.15 33.31 10.68
CA LEU A 264 1.80 33.43 11.99
C LEU A 264 3.32 33.28 11.88
N GLU A 265 3.82 32.30 11.14
CA GLU A 265 5.27 32.10 10.92
C GLU A 265 5.93 33.29 10.22
N LYS A 266 5.20 33.98 9.35
CA LYS A 266 5.68 35.18 8.66
C LYS A 266 5.57 36.45 9.52
N GLY A 267 4.91 36.38 10.69
CA GLY A 267 4.60 37.53 11.54
C GLY A 267 3.46 38.40 10.99
N ASN A 268 2.67 37.89 10.04
CA ASN A 268 1.47 38.55 9.52
C ASN A 268 0.25 38.16 10.36
N PHE A 269 0.20 38.65 11.59
CA PHE A 269 -0.87 38.34 12.56
C PHE A 269 -2.27 38.76 12.09
N LYS A 270 -2.38 39.84 11.29
CA LYS A 270 -3.65 40.24 10.68
C LYS A 270 -4.15 39.22 9.67
N GLY A 271 -3.25 38.73 8.81
CA GLY A 271 -3.55 37.65 7.86
C GLY A 271 -3.93 36.34 8.56
N ALA A 272 -3.27 36.03 9.67
CA ALA A 272 -3.59 34.86 10.49
C ALA A 272 -5.00 34.97 11.10
N ALA A 273 -5.33 36.12 11.70
CA ALA A 273 -6.66 36.34 12.26
C ALA A 273 -7.76 36.25 11.21
N THR A 274 -7.57 36.83 10.01
CA THR A 274 -8.56 36.70 8.92
C THR A 274 -8.72 35.27 8.42
N ALA A 275 -7.65 34.48 8.42
CA ALA A 275 -7.68 33.09 8.01
C ALA A 275 -8.39 32.19 9.04
N TYR A 276 -8.22 32.46 10.34
CA TYR A 276 -9.02 31.82 11.40
C TYR A 276 -10.49 32.23 11.35
N GLU A 277 -10.82 33.48 11.00
CA GLU A 277 -12.22 33.90 10.76
C GLU A 277 -12.85 33.16 9.56
N THR A 278 -12.10 32.93 8.48
CA THR A 278 -12.58 32.12 7.35
C THR A 278 -12.78 30.65 7.75
N ALA A 279 -11.88 30.08 8.56
CA ALA A 279 -12.05 28.73 9.10
C ALA A 279 -13.26 28.63 10.04
N ALA A 280 -13.53 29.67 10.82
CA ALA A 280 -14.71 29.74 11.68
C ALA A 280 -16.03 29.75 10.88
N LYS A 281 -16.08 30.52 9.78
CA LYS A 281 -17.25 30.54 8.88
C LYS A 281 -17.48 29.17 8.24
N LEU A 282 -16.43 28.53 7.73
CA LEU A 282 -16.51 27.19 7.15
C LEU A 282 -16.93 26.14 8.20
N SER A 283 -16.49 26.26 9.45
CA SER A 283 -16.98 25.41 10.55
C SER A 283 -18.46 25.66 10.89
N LEU A 284 -18.99 26.88 10.74
CA LEU A 284 -20.43 27.12 10.88
C LEU A 284 -21.23 26.50 9.72
N ASP A 285 -20.72 26.59 8.50
CA ASP A 285 -21.33 25.97 7.31
C ASP A 285 -21.36 24.43 7.43
N LEU A 286 -20.38 23.84 8.13
CA LEU A 286 -20.35 22.42 8.52
C LEU A 286 -21.28 22.07 9.70
N GLY A 287 -21.92 23.05 10.34
CA GLY A 287 -22.77 22.86 11.52
C GLY A 287 -22.02 22.73 12.86
N GLU A 288 -20.69 22.88 12.87
CA GLU A 288 -19.84 22.74 14.04
C GLU A 288 -19.70 24.04 14.84
N LYS A 289 -20.78 24.44 15.53
CA LYS A 289 -20.84 25.72 16.25
C LYS A 289 -19.73 25.91 17.29
N GLU A 290 -19.40 24.87 18.06
CA GLU A 290 -18.35 24.95 19.09
C GLU A 290 -16.96 25.18 18.48
N VAL A 291 -16.63 24.46 17.40
CA VAL A 291 -15.37 24.61 16.68
C VAL A 291 -15.25 26.00 16.07
N ALA A 292 -16.34 26.50 15.47
CA ALA A 292 -16.39 27.87 14.98
C ALA A 292 -16.14 28.91 16.09
N THR A 293 -16.76 28.75 17.26
CA THR A 293 -16.49 29.66 18.39
C THR A 293 -15.03 29.64 18.82
N GLY A 294 -14.40 28.46 18.82
CA GLY A 294 -12.96 28.31 19.08
C GLY A 294 -12.09 29.10 18.11
N PHE A 295 -12.35 28.99 16.79
CA PHE A 295 -11.60 29.74 15.79
C PHE A 295 -11.85 31.26 15.86
N THR A 296 -13.08 31.69 16.17
CA THR A 296 -13.35 33.12 16.40
C THR A 296 -12.62 33.67 17.63
N ALA A 297 -12.54 32.89 18.70
CA ALA A 297 -11.79 33.26 19.90
C ALA A 297 -10.29 33.37 19.60
N GLN A 298 -9.73 32.41 18.85
CA GLN A 298 -8.32 32.48 18.41
C GLN A 298 -8.03 33.70 17.52
N ALA A 299 -8.90 33.99 16.55
CA ALA A 299 -8.77 35.18 15.72
C ALA A 299 -8.80 36.48 16.54
N ARG A 300 -9.68 36.53 17.55
CA ARG A 300 -9.80 37.65 18.48
C ARG A 300 -8.55 37.80 19.36
N ASP A 301 -8.07 36.72 19.95
CA ASP A 301 -6.86 36.70 20.78
C ASP A 301 -5.65 37.18 20.00
N ILE A 302 -5.50 36.75 18.73
CA ILE A 302 -4.41 37.20 17.86
C ILE A 302 -4.49 38.71 17.57
N ARG A 303 -5.70 39.26 17.42
CA ARG A 303 -5.89 40.72 17.24
C ARG A 303 -5.60 41.51 18.51
N GLU A 304 -6.10 41.05 19.65
CA GLU A 304 -5.89 41.71 20.95
C GLU A 304 -4.41 41.69 21.35
N LYS A 305 -3.71 40.58 21.10
CA LYS A 305 -2.28 40.40 21.41
C LYS A 305 -1.34 40.74 20.25
N GLU A 306 -1.83 41.29 19.13
CA GLU A 306 -1.00 41.66 17.97
C GLU A 306 0.29 42.43 18.34
N PRO A 307 0.26 43.47 19.21
CA PRO A 307 1.49 44.20 19.54
C PRO A 307 2.48 43.38 20.38
N GLU A 308 2.00 42.47 21.22
CA GLU A 308 2.83 41.58 22.04
C GLU A 308 3.46 40.49 21.17
N LEU A 309 2.65 39.85 20.34
CA LEU A 309 3.10 38.83 19.38
C LEU A 309 4.12 39.37 18.38
N LYS A 310 3.98 40.63 17.93
CA LYS A 310 5.01 41.28 17.10
C LYS A 310 6.33 41.46 17.84
N ARG A 311 6.28 41.86 19.12
CA ARG A 311 7.50 42.01 19.95
C ARG A 311 8.17 40.66 20.13
N GLU A 312 7.41 39.63 20.52
CA GLU A 312 7.92 38.27 20.67
C GLU A 312 8.50 37.71 19.37
N PHE A 313 7.84 37.96 18.23
CA PHE A 313 8.33 37.54 16.92
C PHE A 313 9.66 38.21 16.54
N HIS A 314 9.78 39.52 16.79
CA HIS A 314 11.04 40.24 16.55
C HIS A 314 12.15 39.78 17.49
N GLU A 315 11.83 39.51 18.76
CA GLU A 315 12.77 38.91 19.72
C GLU A 315 13.20 37.52 19.29
N GLU A 316 12.29 36.65 18.87
CA GLU A 316 12.62 35.30 18.41
C GLU A 316 13.45 35.32 17.13
N LYS A 317 13.15 36.21 16.16
CA LYS A 317 14.02 36.41 14.99
C LYS A 317 15.42 36.87 15.38
N ARG A 318 15.53 37.74 16.38
CA ARG A 318 16.83 38.16 16.93
C ARG A 318 17.55 36.98 17.58
N ARG A 319 16.86 36.15 18.37
CA ARG A 319 17.42 34.94 18.99
C ARG A 319 17.89 33.94 17.94
N ILE A 320 17.12 33.69 16.89
CA ILE A 320 17.50 32.80 15.78
C ILE A 320 18.78 33.30 15.09
N LYS A 321 18.90 34.60 14.84
CA LYS A 321 20.12 35.18 14.24
C LYS A 321 21.33 34.96 15.15
N ILE A 322 21.18 35.20 16.45
CA ILE A 322 22.26 34.98 17.43
C ILE A 322 22.63 33.50 17.53
N ARG A 323 21.65 32.57 17.53
CA ARG A 323 21.90 31.12 17.54
C ARG A 323 22.66 30.65 16.29
N LYS A 324 22.32 31.14 15.10
CA LYS A 324 23.08 30.84 13.87
C LYS A 324 24.53 31.32 13.96
N GLU A 325 24.75 32.49 14.56
CA GLU A 325 26.10 33.02 14.82
C GLU A 325 26.86 32.16 15.85
N GLN A 326 26.18 31.73 16.92
CA GLN A 326 26.73 30.79 17.91
C GLN A 326 27.14 29.47 17.25
N ASP A 327 26.27 28.85 16.45
CA ASP A 327 26.55 27.57 15.76
C ASP A 327 27.74 27.70 14.81
N SER A 328 27.81 28.81 14.05
CA SER A 328 28.95 29.09 13.18
C SER A 328 30.26 29.27 13.96
N LEU A 329 30.22 29.91 15.12
CA LEU A 329 31.38 30.09 15.98
C LEU A 329 31.78 28.78 16.65
N LEU A 330 30.83 27.97 17.11
CA LEU A 330 31.09 26.65 17.67
C LEU A 330 31.77 25.73 16.65
N GLY A 331 31.25 25.68 15.42
CA GLY A 331 31.89 24.92 14.33
C GLY A 331 33.31 25.41 13.99
N ARG A 332 33.63 26.69 14.23
CA ARG A 332 35.01 27.20 14.13
C ARG A 332 35.86 26.78 15.34
N ALA A 333 35.32 26.86 16.55
CA ALA A 333 36.01 26.45 17.77
C ALA A 333 36.39 24.96 17.72
N ASP A 334 35.49 24.11 17.23
CA ASP A 334 35.73 22.67 17.11
C ASP A 334 36.86 22.37 16.11
N LYS A 335 36.90 23.05 14.96
CA LYS A 335 38.02 22.96 14.00
C LYS A 335 39.36 23.43 14.58
N LEU A 336 39.36 24.43 15.46
CA LEU A 336 40.57 24.90 16.14
C LEU A 336 41.02 23.91 17.22
N LEU A 337 40.08 23.25 17.90
CA LEU A 337 40.39 22.17 18.83
C LEU A 337 41.04 20.98 18.15
N GLU A 338 40.56 20.59 16.96
CA GLU A 338 41.17 19.53 16.13
C GLU A 338 42.62 19.85 15.72
N ARG A 339 42.93 21.13 15.53
CA ARG A 339 44.29 21.62 15.22
C ARG A 339 45.16 21.85 16.45
N GLU A 340 44.63 21.59 17.65
CA GLU A 340 45.26 21.88 18.93
C GLU A 340 45.62 23.37 19.13
N GLU A 341 44.86 24.28 18.52
CA GLU A 341 44.96 25.74 18.67
C GLU A 341 44.07 26.20 19.83
N PHE A 342 44.35 25.68 21.04
CA PHE A 342 43.49 25.81 22.21
C PHE A 342 43.25 27.27 22.65
N LEU A 343 44.23 28.16 22.43
CA LEU A 343 44.12 29.56 22.82
C LEU A 343 43.12 30.33 21.93
N GLU A 344 43.07 30.01 20.64
CA GLU A 344 42.09 30.59 19.71
C GLU A 344 40.70 30.01 19.92
N ALA A 345 40.60 28.69 20.14
CA ALA A 345 39.34 28.04 20.51
C ALA A 345 38.75 28.65 21.80
N SER A 346 39.57 28.93 22.81
CA SER A 346 39.16 29.59 24.06
C SER A 346 38.53 30.97 23.82
N ARG A 347 39.11 31.79 22.93
CA ARG A 347 38.57 33.11 22.58
C ARG A 347 37.20 33.01 21.91
N ILE A 348 37.02 32.00 21.05
CA ILE A 348 35.73 31.77 20.40
C ILE A 348 34.68 31.33 21.43
N TYR A 349 34.99 30.42 22.35
CA TYR A 349 34.04 30.01 23.39
C TYR A 349 33.63 31.15 24.33
N VAL A 350 34.54 32.07 24.68
CA VAL A 350 34.20 33.30 25.43
C VAL A 350 33.21 34.15 24.63
N ARG A 351 33.42 34.30 23.31
CA ARG A 351 32.49 35.05 22.46
C ARG A 351 31.11 34.40 22.36
N VAL A 352 31.06 33.07 22.27
CA VAL A 352 29.79 32.31 22.27
C VAL A 352 29.07 32.42 23.62
N SER A 353 29.82 32.47 24.73
CA SER A 353 29.27 32.74 26.07
C SER A 353 28.62 34.12 26.17
N GLU A 354 29.25 35.17 25.65
CA GLU A 354 28.67 36.52 25.58
C GLU A 354 27.36 36.53 24.78
N LEU A 355 27.36 35.93 23.59
CA LEU A 355 26.16 35.79 22.75
C LEU A 355 25.05 35.00 23.48
N SER A 356 25.42 34.00 24.28
CA SER A 356 24.45 33.22 25.08
C SER A 356 23.84 34.04 26.22
N LYS A 357 24.61 34.96 26.81
CA LYS A 357 24.10 35.93 27.82
C LYS A 357 23.12 36.91 27.18
N ASP A 358 23.39 37.37 25.96
CA ASP A 358 22.51 38.28 25.21
C ASP A 358 21.16 37.66 24.82
N VAL A 359 21.11 36.33 24.64
CA VAL A 359 19.88 35.56 24.37
C VAL A 359 19.13 35.18 25.67
N GLY A 360 19.76 35.40 26.84
CA GLY A 360 19.21 35.02 28.15
C GLY A 360 19.49 33.57 28.57
N GLU A 361 20.28 32.83 27.79
CA GLU A 361 20.68 31.43 28.04
C GLU A 361 21.86 31.35 29.03
N LYS A 362 21.63 31.77 30.28
CA LYS A 362 22.67 31.89 31.32
C LYS A 362 23.42 30.60 31.62
N ASP A 363 22.74 29.45 31.54
CA ASP A 363 23.37 28.16 31.86
C ASP A 363 24.30 27.68 30.75
N ARG A 364 23.91 27.87 29.48
CA ARG A 364 24.81 27.61 28.34
C ARG A 364 26.01 28.55 28.33
N ALA A 365 25.81 29.81 28.71
CA ALA A 365 26.92 30.75 28.83
C ALA A 365 27.98 30.26 29.83
N LYS A 366 27.57 29.72 30.98
CA LYS A 366 28.48 29.11 31.96
C LYS A 366 29.20 27.88 31.40
N GLU A 367 28.50 27.06 30.62
CA GLU A 367 29.11 25.89 29.97
C GLU A 367 30.22 26.32 29.00
N PHE A 368 29.98 27.35 28.17
CA PHE A 368 30.99 27.87 27.27
C PHE A 368 32.15 28.57 28.00
N ASP A 369 31.88 29.25 29.12
CA ASP A 369 32.94 29.79 30.00
C ASP A 369 33.83 28.63 30.55
N LEU A 370 33.23 27.51 30.97
CA LEU A 370 33.97 26.33 31.41
C LEU A 370 34.79 25.69 30.29
N ARG A 371 34.22 25.54 29.09
CA ARG A 371 34.97 25.02 27.91
C ARG A 371 36.14 25.94 27.54
N ALA A 372 35.96 27.26 27.63
CA ALA A 372 37.03 28.21 27.40
C ALA A 372 38.19 28.04 28.40
N ASP A 373 37.88 27.77 29.66
CA ASP A 373 38.87 27.50 30.70
C ASP A 373 39.55 26.13 30.55
N GLU A 374 38.81 25.10 30.11
CA GLU A 374 39.40 23.80 29.73
C GLU A 374 40.41 23.93 28.61
N CYS A 375 40.10 24.72 27.57
CA CYS A 375 41.04 25.01 26.49
C CYS A 375 42.32 25.67 27.03
N ARG A 376 42.19 26.64 27.94
CA ARG A 376 43.37 27.27 28.58
C ARG A 376 44.19 26.28 29.41
N ARG A 377 43.56 25.32 30.07
CA ARG A 377 44.26 24.25 30.81
C ARG A 377 45.02 23.32 29.86
N LYS A 378 44.41 22.91 28.75
CA LYS A 378 45.07 22.08 27.72
C LYS A 378 46.25 22.80 27.07
N GLU A 379 46.10 24.08 26.76
CA GLU A 379 47.20 24.92 26.25
C GLU A 379 48.36 24.98 27.25
N LYS A 380 48.06 25.15 28.54
CA LYS A 380 49.08 25.14 29.60
C LYS A 380 49.78 23.79 29.68
N GLN A 381 49.04 22.68 29.65
CA GLN A 381 49.61 21.33 29.62
C GLN A 381 50.53 21.12 28.41
N LYS A 382 50.11 21.53 27.22
CA LYS A 382 50.91 21.46 25.99
C LYS A 382 52.22 22.24 26.13
N ARG A 383 52.18 23.45 26.70
CA ARG A 383 53.39 24.24 27.01
C ARG A 383 54.30 23.54 28.02
N ASP A 384 53.73 23.00 29.09
CA ASP A 384 54.47 22.29 30.12
C ASP A 384 55.15 21.02 29.57
N GLU A 385 54.50 20.28 28.65
CA GLU A 385 55.10 19.15 27.96
C GLU A 385 56.22 19.56 27.01
N LEU A 386 56.04 20.66 26.27
CA LEU A 386 57.06 21.20 25.39
C LEU A 386 58.28 21.70 26.20
N LEU A 387 58.06 22.31 27.38
CA LEU A 387 59.14 22.63 28.32
C LEU A 387 59.90 21.37 28.75
N ASP A 388 59.18 20.30 29.08
CA ASP A 388 59.79 19.05 29.51
C ASP A 388 60.63 18.41 28.41
N ARG A 389 60.14 18.41 27.16
CA ARG A 389 60.89 17.93 25.99
C ARG A 389 62.12 18.78 25.73
N ALA A 390 62.00 20.10 25.79
CA ALA A 390 63.14 21.02 25.63
C ALA A 390 64.17 20.81 26.75
N ALA A 391 63.73 20.66 28.00
CA ALA A 391 64.60 20.37 29.13
C ALA A 391 65.32 19.02 28.97
N LYS A 392 64.63 17.96 28.52
CA LYS A 392 65.24 16.66 28.22
C LYS A 392 66.26 16.75 27.08
N ALA A 393 65.96 17.49 26.03
CA ALA A 393 66.87 17.70 24.91
C ALA A 393 68.13 18.48 25.35
N LEU A 394 67.96 19.56 26.13
CA LEU A 394 69.06 20.31 26.71
C LEU A 394 69.90 19.43 27.64
N ARG A 395 69.27 18.61 28.48
CA ARG A 395 69.97 17.63 29.34
C ARG A 395 70.80 16.68 28.49
N ALA A 396 70.25 16.12 27.43
CA ALA A 396 70.98 15.22 26.54
C ALA A 396 72.18 15.91 25.87
N VAL A 397 72.03 17.16 25.41
CA VAL A 397 73.14 17.95 24.84
C VAL A 397 74.23 18.17 25.89
N ILE A 398 73.86 18.57 27.11
CA ILE A 398 74.80 18.78 28.21
C ILE A 398 75.52 17.48 28.56
N THR A 399 74.79 16.37 28.71
CA THR A 399 75.38 15.05 29.02
C THR A 399 76.35 14.60 27.94
N LEU A 400 75.99 14.70 26.66
CA LEU A 400 76.89 14.36 25.55
C LEU A 400 78.16 15.20 25.56
N ARG A 401 78.06 16.48 25.93
CA ARG A 401 79.20 17.39 25.97
C ARG A 401 80.09 17.16 27.18
N LEU A 402 79.52 16.79 28.32
CA LEU A 402 80.28 16.39 29.50
C LEU A 402 81.01 15.05 29.33
N MET A 403 80.66 14.23 28.32
CA MET A 403 81.44 13.03 27.99
C MET A 403 82.75 13.37 27.25
N GLU A 404 82.91 14.58 26.69
CA GLU A 404 84.18 15.02 26.10
C GLU A 404 85.17 15.43 27.22
N PRO A 405 86.33 14.76 27.37
CA PRO A 405 87.24 15.00 28.51
C PRO A 405 87.73 16.45 28.63
N ALA A 406 87.88 17.14 27.50
CA ALA A 406 88.31 18.54 27.44
C ALA A 406 87.22 19.53 27.89
N VAL A 407 85.95 19.15 27.76
CA VAL A 407 84.81 19.94 28.24
C VAL A 407 84.57 19.60 29.71
N ALA A 408 84.55 18.32 30.08
CA ALA A 408 84.38 17.87 31.46
C ALA A 408 85.37 18.54 32.42
N SER A 409 86.68 18.48 32.11
CA SER A 409 87.72 19.08 32.97
C SER A 409 87.52 20.57 33.20
N LYS A 410 87.00 21.30 32.20
CA LYS A 410 86.64 22.72 32.35
C LYS A 410 85.41 22.89 33.23
N VAL A 411 84.35 22.11 33.04
CA VAL A 411 83.12 22.24 33.82
C VAL A 411 83.31 21.89 35.30
N PHE A 412 84.13 20.89 35.62
CA PHE A 412 84.48 20.53 37.00
C PHE A 412 85.33 21.58 37.73
N SER A 413 85.91 22.54 37.00
CA SER A 413 86.71 23.64 37.58
C SER A 413 85.92 24.92 37.88
N TRP A 414 84.60 24.92 37.69
CA TRP A 414 83.76 26.10 37.90
C TRP A 414 83.19 26.19 39.31
N ASP A 415 83.26 27.37 39.93
CA ASP A 415 82.79 27.67 41.29
C ASP A 415 81.26 27.87 41.40
N GLU A 416 80.48 27.15 40.58
CA GLU A 416 79.03 27.28 40.32
C GLU A 416 78.65 28.23 39.15
N LEU A 417 77.69 27.80 38.32
CA LEU A 417 77.11 28.62 37.24
C LEU A 417 75.60 28.38 37.14
N THR A 418 74.81 29.46 37.22
CA THR A 418 73.35 29.43 37.07
C THR A 418 72.94 30.13 35.77
N ALA A 419 72.38 29.38 34.82
CA ALA A 419 71.91 29.89 33.55
C ALA A 419 70.40 29.72 33.38
N VAL A 420 69.67 30.80 33.13
CA VAL A 420 68.24 30.75 32.77
C VAL A 420 68.11 30.71 31.25
N ILE A 421 67.38 29.73 30.74
CA ILE A 421 66.98 29.64 29.34
C ILE A 421 65.50 30.01 29.24
N LYS A 422 65.21 31.15 28.62
CA LYS A 422 63.86 31.65 28.38
C LYS A 422 63.44 31.39 26.95
N ILE A 423 62.56 30.42 26.78
CA ILE A 423 62.02 30.04 25.49
C ILE A 423 60.71 30.82 25.27
N TRP A 424 60.70 31.82 24.38
CA TRP A 424 59.62 32.81 24.24
C TRP A 424 58.22 32.21 24.00
N ASP A 425 58.16 31.08 23.31
CA ASP A 425 56.95 30.36 22.92
C ASP A 425 56.55 29.24 23.91
N ILE A 426 57.40 28.93 24.89
CA ILE A 426 57.21 27.77 25.77
C ILE A 426 57.26 28.16 27.26
N GLY A 427 58.28 28.90 27.70
CA GLY A 427 58.49 29.27 29.12
C GLY A 427 59.98 29.30 29.49
N SER A 428 60.29 29.39 30.78
CA SER A 428 61.67 29.42 31.30
C SER A 428 62.10 28.12 31.98
N ALA A 429 63.35 27.75 31.78
CA ALA A 429 64.04 26.68 32.50
C ALA A 429 65.34 27.22 33.07
N THR A 430 65.72 26.78 34.27
CA THR A 430 66.99 27.14 34.89
C THR A 430 67.93 25.94 34.85
N LEU A 431 69.15 26.16 34.39
CA LEU A 431 70.28 25.24 34.45
C LEU A 431 71.20 25.66 35.60
N ASN A 432 71.44 24.77 36.53
CA ASN A 432 72.41 24.98 37.61
C ASN A 432 73.56 23.98 37.44
N PHE A 433 74.77 24.49 37.32
CA PHE A 433 76.00 23.71 37.33
C PHE A 433 76.64 23.87 38.72
N LYS A 434 76.75 22.76 39.47
CA LYS A 434 77.40 22.72 40.80
C LYS A 434 78.27 21.48 40.87
N GLU A 435 79.55 21.64 41.24
CA GLU A 435 80.51 20.53 41.42
C GLU A 435 80.58 19.56 40.22
N GLY A 436 80.38 20.08 39.00
CA GLY A 436 80.37 19.30 37.75
C GLY A 436 79.08 18.56 37.43
N GLU A 437 78.04 18.64 38.28
CA GLU A 437 76.70 18.16 37.95
C GLU A 437 75.83 19.28 37.38
N ALA A 438 75.11 18.98 36.29
CA ALA A 438 74.15 19.88 35.67
C ALA A 438 72.71 19.50 36.03
N THR A 439 72.05 20.32 36.83
CA THR A 439 70.63 20.13 37.19
C THR A 439 69.76 21.12 36.42
N ILE A 440 68.62 20.64 35.92
CA ILE A 440 67.65 21.47 35.19
C ILE A 440 66.37 21.56 36.01
N THR A 441 66.01 22.76 36.44
CA THR A 441 64.78 23.06 37.17
C THR A 441 63.83 23.89 36.31
N ARG A 442 62.52 23.73 36.51
CA ARG A 442 61.49 24.49 35.79
C ARG A 442 61.34 25.87 36.41
N GLY A 443 61.15 26.89 35.57
CA GLY A 443 60.96 28.28 36.00
C GLY A 443 62.24 29.11 35.91
N GLU A 444 62.09 30.39 36.20
CA GLU A 444 63.16 31.38 36.19
C GLU A 444 63.71 31.52 37.62
N ALA A 445 64.99 31.22 37.81
CA ALA A 445 65.67 31.47 39.07
C ALA A 445 65.70 32.98 39.37
N ALA A 446 65.52 33.33 40.64
CA ALA A 446 65.52 34.72 41.10
C ALA A 446 66.87 35.42 40.89
N LYS A 447 67.97 34.66 40.83
CA LYS A 447 69.31 35.11 40.48
C LYS A 447 69.89 34.16 39.43
N TYR A 448 70.54 34.73 38.42
CA TYR A 448 71.19 33.99 37.35
C TYR A 448 72.43 34.74 36.88
N ASP A 449 73.42 34.01 36.43
CA ASP A 449 74.68 34.54 35.90
C ASP A 449 74.57 34.77 34.39
N VAL A 450 73.80 33.90 33.71
CA VAL A 450 73.54 33.99 32.28
C VAL A 450 72.05 33.81 31.96
N LEU A 451 71.53 34.63 31.05
CA LEU A 451 70.19 34.50 30.49
C LEU A 451 70.28 34.28 28.98
N LEU A 452 69.73 33.16 28.51
CA LEU A 452 69.62 32.79 27.10
C LEU A 452 68.14 32.86 26.70
N GLU A 453 67.74 33.84 25.88
CA GLU A 453 66.36 33.98 25.39
C GLU A 453 66.24 33.70 23.90
N GLY A 454 65.16 33.05 23.46
CA GLY A 454 64.83 32.89 22.03
C GLY A 454 63.60 32.02 21.83
N SER A 455 63.12 31.85 20.59
CA SER A 455 62.10 30.82 20.32
C SER A 455 62.69 29.42 20.49
N SER A 456 61.85 28.42 20.73
CA SER A 456 62.25 27.03 20.93
C SER A 456 63.15 26.53 19.80
N GLU A 457 62.72 26.76 18.57
CA GLU A 457 63.47 26.45 17.36
C GLU A 457 64.82 27.19 17.32
N ASN A 458 64.83 28.48 17.64
CA ASN A 458 66.05 29.27 17.60
C ASN A 458 67.06 28.85 18.68
N VAL A 459 66.60 28.59 19.90
CA VAL A 459 67.43 28.12 21.01
C VAL A 459 68.00 26.73 20.68
N MET A 460 67.19 25.82 20.14
CA MET A 460 67.68 24.49 19.75
C MET A 460 68.64 24.52 18.55
N ASN A 461 68.37 25.36 17.54
CA ASN A 461 69.30 25.56 16.42
C ASN A 461 70.62 26.21 16.88
N TYR A 462 70.56 27.04 17.93
CA TYR A 462 71.72 27.63 18.57
C TYR A 462 72.55 26.60 19.34
N CYS A 463 71.92 25.77 20.18
CA CYS A 463 72.60 24.70 20.91
C CYS A 463 73.15 23.60 19.99
N SER A 464 72.44 23.27 18.91
CA SER A 464 72.87 22.22 17.95
C SER A 464 74.00 22.66 17.00
N GLY A 465 74.43 23.92 17.04
CA GLY A 465 75.48 24.42 16.14
C GLY A 465 75.03 24.61 14.68
N LYS A 466 73.72 24.54 14.38
CA LYS A 466 73.17 24.78 13.03
C LYS A 466 73.38 26.22 12.54
N TYR A 467 73.53 27.18 13.45
CA TYR A 467 73.93 28.54 13.07
C TYR A 467 75.43 28.57 12.76
N SER A 468 75.76 28.73 11.47
CA SER A 468 77.15 28.81 10.97
C SER A 468 77.99 29.88 11.65
N HIS A 469 77.37 30.97 12.11
CA HIS A 469 78.01 31.98 12.96
C HIS A 469 77.13 32.30 14.18
N ARG A 470 77.61 31.92 15.37
CA ARG A 470 76.96 32.20 16.67
C ARG A 470 76.72 33.70 16.89
N THR A 471 77.64 34.54 16.42
CA THR A 471 77.55 36.01 16.42
C THR A 471 76.41 36.53 15.54
N LEU A 472 76.09 35.85 14.44
CA LEU A 472 75.09 36.28 13.47
C LEU A 472 73.66 35.95 13.93
N ALA A 473 73.49 34.84 14.66
CA ALA A 473 72.24 34.51 15.35
C ALA A 473 71.90 35.52 16.47
N LYS A 474 72.93 35.97 17.22
CA LYS A 474 72.81 37.05 18.21
C LYS A 474 72.49 38.40 17.56
N TRP A 475 73.19 38.74 16.47
CA TRP A 475 73.00 40.00 15.76
C TRP A 475 71.61 40.14 15.12
N ARG A 476 71.06 39.05 14.56
CA ARG A 476 69.68 39.03 14.03
C ARG A 476 68.60 39.01 15.13
N GLY A 477 68.98 39.03 16.41
CA GLY A 477 68.05 39.00 17.54
C GLY A 477 67.26 37.70 17.68
N LYS A 478 67.67 36.62 16.99
CA LYS A 478 66.99 35.32 17.05
C LYS A 478 67.22 34.61 18.38
N VAL A 479 68.39 34.84 18.98
CA VAL A 479 68.76 34.40 20.31
C VAL A 479 69.45 35.58 21.01
N ARG A 480 69.10 35.85 22.27
CA ARG A 480 69.69 36.90 23.09
C ARG A 480 70.41 36.26 24.26
N THR A 481 71.71 36.51 24.40
CA THR A 481 72.47 36.13 25.61
C THR A 481 72.84 37.36 26.43
N ARG A 482 72.48 37.35 27.71
CA ARG A 482 72.85 38.37 28.70
C ARG A 482 73.62 37.69 29.84
N GLY A 483 74.54 38.40 30.48
CA GLY A 483 75.44 37.87 31.50
C GLY A 483 76.87 38.40 31.29
N GLU A 484 77.75 38.16 32.26
CA GLU A 484 79.17 38.48 32.09
C GLU A 484 79.76 37.70 30.91
N LYS A 485 80.79 38.26 30.28
CA LYS A 485 81.36 37.64 29.06
C LYS A 485 81.90 36.25 29.37
N GLU A 486 82.59 36.11 30.50
CA GLU A 486 83.19 34.85 30.93
C GLU A 486 82.13 33.75 31.12
N ASP A 487 81.04 34.06 31.82
CA ASP A 487 79.98 33.09 32.11
C ASP A 487 79.16 32.74 30.87
N ARG A 488 78.98 33.69 29.94
CA ARG A 488 78.38 33.41 28.63
C ARG A 488 79.25 32.46 27.82
N ASP A 489 80.56 32.69 27.79
CA ASP A 489 81.51 31.83 27.06
C ASP A 489 81.58 30.43 27.69
N LYS A 490 81.53 30.32 29.03
CA LYS A 490 81.37 29.07 29.78
C LYS A 490 80.10 28.34 29.34
N LEU A 491 78.93 28.98 29.43
CA LEU A 491 77.65 28.36 29.04
C LEU A 491 77.63 27.91 27.57
N GLU A 492 78.17 28.73 26.67
CA GLU A 492 78.20 28.43 25.23
C GLU A 492 79.15 27.28 24.89
N SER A 493 80.21 27.07 25.67
CA SER A 493 81.12 25.93 25.49
C SER A 493 80.43 24.59 25.75
N ILE A 494 79.47 24.56 26.68
CA ILE A 494 78.66 23.38 27.00
C ILE A 494 77.51 23.24 26.00
N LEU A 495 76.68 24.29 25.87
CA LEU A 495 75.40 24.16 25.18
C LEU A 495 75.54 24.08 23.67
N CYS A 496 76.62 24.60 23.08
CA CYS A 496 76.76 24.67 21.64
C CYS A 496 77.72 23.61 21.10
N LEU A 497 77.21 22.72 20.24
CA LEU A 497 78.04 21.80 19.47
C LEU A 497 78.96 22.59 18.50
N PRO A 498 80.21 22.14 18.27
CA PRO A 498 81.03 22.67 17.18
C PRO A 498 80.34 22.35 15.84
N PRO A 499 80.39 23.27 14.86
CA PRO A 499 79.78 23.01 13.55
C PRO A 499 80.44 21.77 12.92
N LEU A 500 79.64 20.80 12.48
CA LEU A 500 80.12 19.64 11.73
C LEU A 500 80.81 20.14 10.45
N GLU A 501 82.12 19.95 10.35
CA GLU A 501 83.04 20.61 9.42
C GLU A 501 82.91 20.20 7.94
N LYS A 502 81.76 19.69 7.48
CA LYS A 502 81.60 19.14 6.13
C LYS A 502 80.63 19.87 5.19
N ALA A 503 80.20 21.09 5.47
CA ALA A 503 79.31 21.81 4.54
C ALA A 503 79.44 23.34 4.51
N VAL A 504 80.64 23.92 4.70
CA VAL A 504 80.78 25.40 4.76
C VAL A 504 81.51 26.01 3.56
N GLU A 505 81.98 25.24 2.58
CA GLU A 505 82.83 25.82 1.51
C GLU A 505 82.14 26.25 0.20
N LYS A 506 80.80 26.20 0.08
CA LYS A 506 80.14 26.55 -1.20
C LYS A 506 79.21 27.76 -1.21
N GLN A 507 79.03 28.49 -0.11
CA GLN A 507 78.03 29.57 -0.04
C GLN A 507 78.60 30.97 0.26
N TYR A 508 79.89 31.21 0.00
CA TYR A 508 80.57 32.46 0.38
C TYR A 508 81.04 33.36 -0.78
N VAL A 509 80.51 33.18 -2.01
CA VAL A 509 80.85 34.04 -3.15
C VAL A 509 79.73 35.03 -3.52
N HIS A 510 78.46 34.81 -3.11
CA HIS A 510 77.35 35.65 -3.58
C HIS A 510 76.92 36.81 -2.66
N THR A 511 77.21 36.76 -1.35
CA THR A 511 76.75 37.79 -0.40
C THR A 511 77.66 39.01 -0.33
N THR A 512 78.96 38.88 -0.62
CA THR A 512 79.91 39.99 -0.60
C THR A 512 79.78 40.90 -1.82
N LEU A 513 79.39 40.37 -2.99
CA LEU A 513 79.15 41.18 -4.19
C LEU A 513 77.92 42.10 -4.06
N PHE A 514 76.85 41.64 -3.40
CA PHE A 514 75.61 42.40 -3.28
C PHE A 514 75.73 43.58 -2.30
N ALA A 515 76.49 43.41 -1.21
CA ALA A 515 76.72 44.46 -0.23
C ALA A 515 77.59 45.60 -0.79
N ALA A 516 78.59 45.28 -1.63
CA ALA A 516 79.43 46.26 -2.31
C ALA A 516 78.65 47.04 -3.38
N ALA A 517 77.75 46.38 -4.11
CA ALA A 517 76.88 47.04 -5.08
C ALA A 517 75.91 48.04 -4.42
N MET A 518 75.29 47.67 -3.29
CA MET A 518 74.34 48.52 -2.58
C MET A 518 74.99 49.75 -1.92
N THR A 519 76.23 49.63 -1.44
CA THR A 519 76.97 50.78 -0.89
C THR A 519 77.40 51.75 -1.99
N GLY A 520 77.76 51.25 -3.18
CA GLY A 520 78.01 52.09 -4.36
C GLY A 520 76.76 52.88 -4.81
N VAL A 521 75.59 52.24 -4.82
CA VAL A 521 74.32 52.89 -5.21
C VAL A 521 73.91 53.97 -4.21
N LEU A 522 74.06 53.72 -2.91
CA LEU A 522 73.72 54.70 -1.87
C LEU A 522 74.66 55.90 -1.87
N ALA A 523 75.95 55.70 -2.16
CA ALA A 523 76.91 56.79 -2.34
C ALA A 523 76.58 57.65 -3.58
N LEU A 524 76.11 57.02 -4.66
CA LEU A 524 75.67 57.71 -5.87
C LEU A 524 74.40 58.55 -5.61
N ILE A 525 73.43 58.00 -4.87
CA ILE A 525 72.21 58.73 -4.46
C ILE A 525 72.55 59.93 -3.56
N PHE A 526 73.52 59.78 -2.67
CA PHE A 526 73.97 60.85 -1.79
C PHE A 526 74.70 61.97 -2.55
N LEU A 527 75.49 61.63 -3.58
CA LEU A 527 76.11 62.59 -4.48
C LEU A 527 75.07 63.31 -5.37
N LEU A 528 74.02 62.61 -5.81
CA LEU A 528 72.89 63.20 -6.54
C LEU A 528 72.08 64.20 -5.69
N PHE A 529 72.08 64.05 -4.36
CA PHE A 529 71.41 64.96 -3.42
C PHE A 529 72.12 66.30 -3.23
N LEU A 530 73.43 66.38 -3.47
CA LEU A 530 74.24 67.56 -3.18
C LEU A 530 74.34 68.55 -4.36
N ASN A 531 73.95 68.17 -5.58
CA ASN A 531 74.16 68.99 -6.77
C ASN A 531 72.95 68.97 -7.75
N PRO A 532 71.78 69.53 -7.36
CA PRO A 532 70.53 69.38 -8.12
C PRO A 532 70.55 70.00 -9.52
N LEU A 533 71.42 70.98 -9.78
CA LEU A 533 71.53 71.63 -11.09
C LEU A 533 72.23 70.76 -12.15
N ALA A 534 73.21 69.94 -11.77
CA ALA A 534 73.90 69.02 -12.70
C ALA A 534 73.05 67.78 -13.05
N VAL A 535 72.10 67.43 -12.16
CA VAL A 535 71.20 66.27 -12.34
C VAL A 535 70.08 66.57 -13.33
N GLY A 536 69.62 67.83 -13.43
CA GLY A 536 68.64 68.24 -14.43
C GLY A 536 69.14 68.09 -15.86
N GLU A 537 70.39 68.48 -16.12
CA GLU A 537 71.04 68.29 -17.42
C GLU A 537 71.29 66.82 -17.74
N PHE A 538 71.73 66.01 -16.75
CA PHE A 538 71.96 64.57 -16.94
C PHE A 538 70.67 63.78 -17.20
N ILE A 539 69.56 64.12 -16.52
CA ILE A 539 68.26 63.47 -16.75
C ILE A 539 67.67 63.90 -18.11
N SER A 540 67.79 65.17 -18.48
CA SER A 540 67.40 65.64 -19.81
C SER A 540 68.19 64.94 -20.92
N ASP A 541 69.50 64.81 -20.75
CA ASP A 541 70.38 64.18 -21.75
C ASP A 541 70.17 62.66 -21.81
N SER A 542 69.87 62.02 -20.68
CA SER A 542 69.51 60.60 -20.61
C SER A 542 68.13 60.30 -21.20
N LEU A 543 67.14 61.18 -21.00
CA LEU A 543 65.80 61.04 -21.61
C LEU A 543 65.84 61.30 -23.12
N ASN A 544 66.64 62.26 -23.59
CA ASN A 544 66.88 62.46 -25.01
C ASN A 544 67.56 61.23 -25.63
N LYS A 545 68.58 60.67 -24.98
CA LYS A 545 69.22 59.41 -25.43
C LYS A 545 68.27 58.21 -25.38
N LEU A 546 67.38 58.13 -24.40
CA LEU A 546 66.35 57.09 -24.33
C LEU A 546 65.31 57.23 -25.44
N SER A 547 64.92 58.45 -25.82
CA SER A 547 64.02 58.70 -26.95
C SER A 547 64.63 58.30 -28.30
N VAL A 548 65.92 58.64 -28.51
CA VAL A 548 66.68 58.23 -29.70
C VAL A 548 66.87 56.71 -29.75
N LEU A 549 67.02 56.06 -28.60
CA LEU A 549 67.14 54.59 -28.50
C LEU A 549 65.79 53.87 -28.70
N LEU A 550 64.67 54.51 -28.33
CA LEU A 550 63.31 54.01 -28.59
C LEU A 550 62.89 54.21 -30.06
N ASP A 551 63.31 55.28 -30.71
CA ASP A 551 63.12 55.49 -32.17
C ASP A 551 64.00 54.53 -33.00
N ALA A 552 65.20 54.17 -32.52
CA ALA A 552 66.10 53.23 -33.19
C ALA A 552 65.70 51.74 -33.05
N ILE A 553 64.83 51.40 -32.09
CA ILE A 553 64.38 50.02 -31.83
C ILE A 553 62.94 49.77 -32.33
N GLY A 554 62.22 50.81 -32.78
CA GLY A 554 60.78 50.76 -33.06
C GLY A 554 60.36 50.79 -34.53
N GLY A 555 60.86 49.90 -35.38
CA GLY A 555 60.20 49.56 -36.65
C GLY A 555 58.92 48.76 -36.40
N GLY A 556 57.85 49.41 -35.96
CA GLY A 556 56.54 48.77 -35.78
C GLY A 556 55.72 49.38 -34.63
N SER A 557 54.68 50.14 -34.99
CA SER A 557 53.54 50.62 -34.19
C SER A 557 53.70 50.54 -32.65
N ILE A 558 54.30 51.57 -32.07
CA ILE A 558 54.24 51.83 -30.63
C ILE A 558 52.87 52.44 -30.29
N ASP A 559 52.28 51.94 -29.21
CA ASP A 559 50.97 52.32 -28.66
C ASP A 559 50.82 53.85 -28.48
N PRO A 560 49.77 54.51 -29.01
CA PRO A 560 49.56 55.96 -28.92
C PRO A 560 49.59 56.50 -27.47
N PHE A 561 49.30 55.64 -26.49
CA PHE A 561 49.33 56.01 -25.08
C PHE A 561 50.76 56.28 -24.55
N LEU A 562 51.74 55.47 -24.97
CA LEU A 562 53.14 55.62 -24.54
C LEU A 562 53.83 56.80 -25.25
N GLY A 563 53.49 57.05 -26.51
CA GLY A 563 53.92 58.24 -27.24
C GLY A 563 53.33 59.53 -26.66
N GLY A 564 52.07 59.51 -26.23
CA GLY A 564 51.42 60.63 -25.55
C GLY A 564 52.02 60.94 -24.18
N LEU A 565 52.39 59.91 -23.41
CA LEU A 565 52.98 60.08 -22.08
C LEU A 565 54.42 60.60 -22.14
N ALA A 566 55.22 60.17 -23.13
CA ALA A 566 56.57 60.68 -23.37
C ALA A 566 56.54 62.15 -23.83
N SER A 567 55.60 62.50 -24.73
CA SER A 567 55.41 63.88 -25.20
C SER A 567 54.92 64.81 -24.08
N PHE A 568 54.05 64.31 -23.20
CA PHE A 568 53.56 65.06 -22.04
C PHE A 568 54.67 65.32 -21.01
N LEU A 569 55.52 64.32 -20.73
CA LEU A 569 56.64 64.47 -19.79
C LEU A 569 57.79 65.33 -20.33
N ALA A 570 58.01 65.35 -21.65
CA ALA A 570 58.99 66.22 -22.30
C ALA A 570 58.57 67.70 -22.34
N GLY A 571 57.26 67.99 -22.27
CA GLY A 571 56.72 69.35 -22.28
C GLY A 571 56.72 70.07 -20.93
N ILE A 572 57.10 69.39 -19.83
CA ILE A 572 57.11 69.99 -18.49
C ILE A 572 58.50 70.59 -18.23
N PRO A 573 58.61 71.91 -17.98
CA PRO A 573 59.87 72.54 -17.58
C PRO A 573 60.45 71.83 -16.34
N PRO A 574 61.76 71.53 -16.30
CA PRO A 574 62.36 70.73 -15.23
C PRO A 574 62.11 71.26 -13.81
N GLY A 575 61.86 72.58 -13.67
CA GLY A 575 61.49 73.19 -12.39
C GLY A 575 60.13 72.75 -11.81
N ILE A 576 59.17 72.33 -12.64
CA ILE A 576 57.81 71.98 -12.20
C ILE A 576 57.74 70.53 -11.66
N ILE A 577 58.57 69.63 -12.20
CA ILE A 577 58.68 68.23 -11.73
C ILE A 577 59.30 68.20 -10.32
N ILE A 578 60.27 69.08 -10.05
CA ILE A 578 60.86 69.26 -8.72
C ILE A 578 59.84 69.87 -7.75
N PHE A 579 58.98 70.77 -8.20
CA PHE A 579 57.97 71.41 -7.34
C PHE A 579 56.87 70.44 -6.87
N PHE A 580 56.41 69.50 -7.72
CA PHE A 580 55.34 68.56 -7.36
C PHE A 580 55.77 67.43 -6.41
N ILE A 581 57.06 67.07 -6.38
CA ILE A 581 57.58 66.04 -5.47
C ILE A 581 57.93 66.63 -4.09
N TYR A 582 58.33 67.90 -4.04
CA TYR A 582 58.84 68.53 -2.81
C TYR A 582 57.81 69.31 -1.97
N CYS A 583 56.65 69.71 -2.52
CA CYS A 583 55.73 70.63 -1.82
C CYS A 583 54.77 70.00 -0.77
N PRO A 584 54.23 68.77 -0.92
CA PRO A 584 53.26 68.24 0.07
C PRO A 584 53.90 67.77 1.38
N GLY A 585 55.16 67.30 1.35
CA GLY A 585 55.82 66.69 2.52
C GLY A 585 56.40 67.70 3.53
N VAL A 586 56.81 68.88 3.06
CA VAL A 586 57.48 69.89 3.90
C VAL A 586 56.48 70.86 4.54
N LEU A 587 55.37 71.19 3.88
CA LEU A 587 54.31 72.04 4.42
C LEU A 587 53.46 71.35 5.50
N LEU A 588 53.32 70.02 5.46
CA LEU A 588 52.52 69.26 6.42
C LEU A 588 53.27 69.04 7.75
N MET A 589 54.60 69.00 7.73
CA MET A 589 55.45 68.88 8.93
C MET A 589 55.75 70.23 9.60
N ALA A 590 55.74 71.34 8.86
CA ALA A 590 55.99 72.68 9.39
C ALA A 590 54.81 73.30 10.17
N PHE A 591 53.56 72.85 9.92
CA PHE A 591 52.37 73.40 10.59
C PHE A 591 51.87 72.60 11.81
N LEU A 592 52.16 71.30 11.91
CA LEU A 592 51.61 70.44 12.97
C LEU A 592 52.37 70.49 14.31
N ILE A 593 53.66 70.86 14.29
CA ILE A 593 54.54 70.81 15.47
C ILE A 593 54.48 72.11 16.32
N PRO A 594 54.32 73.33 15.75
CA PRO A 594 54.15 74.55 16.56
C PRO A 594 52.71 74.80 17.07
N TYR A 595 51.68 74.26 16.38
CA TYR A 595 50.27 74.51 16.71
C TYR A 595 49.79 73.80 18.00
N TYR A 596 50.41 72.68 18.38
CA TYR A 596 50.08 71.95 19.62
C TYR A 596 50.84 72.44 20.86
N GLY A 597 51.94 73.17 20.70
CA GLY A 597 52.75 73.70 21.82
C GLY A 597 52.23 75.02 22.40
N TRP A 598 51.67 75.90 21.57
CA TRP A 598 51.35 77.28 21.98
C TRP A 598 49.95 77.44 22.61
N ARG A 599 48.98 76.60 22.26
CA ARG A 599 47.59 76.70 22.76
C ARG A 599 47.38 76.17 24.19
N ARG A 600 48.37 75.48 24.77
CA ARG A 600 48.31 74.91 26.12
C ARG A 600 48.87 75.82 27.22
N TYR A 601 49.57 76.91 26.87
CA TYR A 601 50.28 77.75 27.85
C TYR A 601 49.54 79.04 28.24
N GLN A 602 48.57 79.52 27.45
CA GLN A 602 47.90 80.81 27.68
C GLN A 602 46.50 80.73 28.33
N PHE A 603 46.00 79.54 28.70
CA PHE A 603 44.64 79.38 29.26
C PHE A 603 44.57 79.05 30.77
N GLU A 604 45.70 78.93 31.48
CA GLU A 604 45.72 78.49 32.89
C GLU A 604 46.17 79.54 33.94
N GLY A 605 46.47 80.77 33.52
CA GLY A 605 47.04 81.81 34.40
C GLY A 605 46.05 82.60 35.27
N GLU A 606 44.82 82.89 34.81
CA GLU A 606 43.95 83.88 35.47
C GLU A 606 42.73 83.30 36.23
N LYS A 607 42.45 81.98 36.16
CA LYS A 607 41.36 81.34 36.93
C LYS A 607 41.75 80.83 38.32
N LYS A 608 43.04 80.87 38.70
CA LYS A 608 43.55 80.25 39.94
C LYS A 608 43.48 81.12 41.21
N ARG A 609 42.97 82.36 41.15
CA ARG A 609 42.78 83.21 42.35
C ARG A 609 41.32 83.37 42.82
N LYS A 610 40.29 83.17 41.96
CA LYS A 610 38.86 83.20 42.37
C LYS A 610 38.24 81.83 42.72
N THR A 611 39.00 80.74 42.66
CA THR A 611 38.51 79.35 42.80
C THR A 611 38.80 78.69 44.16
N LYS A 612 39.70 79.25 44.99
CA LYS A 612 39.98 78.67 46.31
C LYS A 612 38.93 79.02 47.36
N GLU A 613 38.34 80.21 47.30
CA GLU A 613 37.30 80.63 48.26
C GLU A 613 35.96 79.94 48.00
N THR A 614 35.52 79.80 46.75
CA THR A 614 34.29 79.04 46.42
C THR A 614 34.39 77.57 46.81
N LYS A 615 35.56 76.94 46.63
CA LYS A 615 35.80 75.56 47.09
C LYS A 615 35.76 75.41 48.61
N ARG A 616 36.20 76.40 49.39
CA ARG A 616 36.07 76.39 50.86
C ARG A 616 34.61 76.49 51.31
N VAL A 617 33.81 77.33 50.67
CA VAL A 617 32.36 77.47 50.96
C VAL A 617 31.61 76.17 50.62
N ILE A 618 31.87 75.60 49.44
CA ILE A 618 31.24 74.34 49.00
C ILE A 618 31.62 73.18 49.92
N ARG A 619 32.89 73.07 50.32
CA ARG A 619 33.34 72.05 51.28
C ARG A 619 32.58 72.16 52.59
N ASN A 620 32.46 73.35 53.17
CA ASN A 620 31.78 73.55 54.44
C ASN A 620 30.28 73.20 54.36
N ALA A 621 29.61 73.53 53.24
CA ALA A 621 28.23 73.15 53.00
C ALA A 621 28.04 71.62 52.90
N ILE A 622 28.94 70.94 52.17
CA ILE A 622 28.92 69.46 52.03
C ILE A 622 29.16 68.78 53.37
N VAL A 623 30.08 69.29 54.19
CA VAL A 623 30.38 68.76 55.52
C VAL A 623 29.17 68.92 56.45
N SER A 624 28.53 70.09 56.45
CA SER A 624 27.31 70.31 57.24
C SER A 624 26.17 69.37 56.81
N GLN A 625 26.00 69.15 55.50
CA GLN A 625 25.01 68.21 54.97
C GLN A 625 25.36 66.74 55.30
N ALA A 626 26.64 66.40 55.38
CA ALA A 626 27.11 65.09 55.81
C ALA A 626 26.78 64.84 57.29
N GLU A 627 26.91 65.85 58.14
CA GLU A 627 26.54 65.80 59.56
C GLU A 627 25.03 65.69 59.77
N ALA A 628 24.23 66.43 59.02
CA ALA A 628 22.77 66.29 59.04
C ALA A 628 22.34 64.88 58.62
N SER A 629 22.88 64.38 57.50
CA SER A 629 22.58 63.02 57.01
C SER A 629 23.01 61.92 57.99
N TYR A 630 24.08 62.16 58.75
CA TYR A 630 24.52 61.24 59.80
C TYR A 630 23.56 61.23 60.99
N LYS A 631 23.08 62.39 61.44
CA LYS A 631 22.08 62.51 62.51
C LYS A 631 20.73 61.90 62.13
N ASP A 632 20.34 61.99 60.85
CA ASP A 632 19.12 61.38 60.32
C ASP A 632 19.19 59.85 60.12
N GLY A 633 20.31 59.21 60.48
CA GLY A 633 20.51 57.76 60.29
C GLY A 633 20.73 57.33 58.83
N ARG A 634 20.87 58.27 57.88
CA ARG A 634 21.16 58.01 56.46
C ARG A 634 22.66 57.82 56.25
N PHE A 635 23.20 56.75 56.83
CA PHE A 635 24.65 56.51 56.91
C PHE A 635 25.35 56.37 55.55
N ILE A 636 24.67 55.91 54.50
CA ILE A 636 25.25 55.78 53.15
C ILE A 636 25.45 57.16 52.51
N ASP A 637 24.47 58.05 52.64
CA ASP A 637 24.52 59.39 52.08
C ASP A 637 25.52 60.25 52.84
N ALA A 638 25.54 60.13 54.18
CA ALA A 638 26.58 60.72 55.02
C ALA A 638 27.99 60.29 54.59
N ALA A 639 28.24 58.99 54.41
CA ALA A 639 29.56 58.48 54.02
C ALA A 639 30.02 59.02 52.64
N ARG A 640 29.10 59.13 51.68
CA ARG A 640 29.40 59.72 50.36
C ARG A 640 29.71 61.21 50.44
N LEU A 641 28.98 61.96 51.26
CA LEU A 641 29.21 63.40 51.45
C LEU A 641 30.54 63.64 52.17
N TRP A 642 30.90 62.84 53.17
CA TRP A 642 32.22 62.88 53.80
C TRP A 642 33.37 62.58 52.82
N GLN A 643 33.21 61.60 51.91
CA GLN A 643 34.19 61.35 50.84
C GLN A 643 34.35 62.54 49.88
N LYS A 644 33.23 63.18 49.50
CA LYS A 644 33.29 64.40 48.67
C LYS A 644 33.97 65.55 49.41
N GLY A 645 33.71 65.70 50.70
CA GLY A 645 34.40 66.66 51.56
C GLY A 645 35.90 66.41 51.66
N ALA A 646 36.32 65.13 51.75
CA ALA A 646 37.73 64.74 51.78
C ALA A 646 38.44 65.10 50.46
N LEU A 647 37.86 64.74 49.32
CA LEU A 647 38.39 65.07 47.99
C LEU A 647 38.54 66.59 47.78
N LEU A 648 37.54 67.37 48.17
CA LEU A 648 37.61 68.84 48.10
C LEU A 648 38.68 69.42 49.03
N SER A 649 39.00 68.75 50.14
CA SER A 649 40.06 69.16 51.06
C SER A 649 41.44 68.86 50.51
N VAL A 650 41.62 67.73 49.80
CA VAL A 650 42.85 67.43 49.04
C VAL A 650 43.08 68.48 47.94
N GLU A 651 42.05 68.86 47.20
CA GLU A 651 42.15 69.90 46.16
C GLU A 651 42.50 71.29 46.70
N LEU A 652 42.22 71.54 47.99
CA LEU A 652 42.58 72.77 48.70
C LEU A 652 43.96 72.70 49.36
N ALA A 653 44.65 71.55 49.27
CA ALA A 653 45.88 71.23 49.99
C ALA A 653 45.75 71.33 51.52
N ASP A 654 44.59 70.93 52.05
CA ASP A 654 44.27 70.87 53.49
C ASP A 654 44.24 69.39 53.91
N GLU A 655 45.44 68.81 54.06
CA GLU A 655 45.67 67.37 54.22
C GLU A 655 45.08 66.82 55.53
N ASP A 656 45.13 67.60 56.62
CA ASP A 656 44.59 67.21 57.93
C ASP A 656 43.08 66.99 57.87
N ARG A 657 42.34 67.92 57.23
CA ARG A 657 40.88 67.78 57.07
C ARG A 657 40.52 66.68 56.06
N ALA A 658 41.33 66.49 55.03
CA ALA A 658 41.13 65.39 54.09
C ALA A 658 41.23 64.02 54.78
N ALA A 659 42.23 63.85 55.65
CA ALA A 659 42.41 62.65 56.45
C ALA A 659 41.24 62.44 57.42
N GLU A 660 40.82 63.48 58.15
CA GLU A 660 39.69 63.41 59.08
C GLU A 660 38.40 62.97 58.38
N TYR A 661 38.06 63.57 57.24
CA TYR A 661 36.85 63.26 56.50
C TYR A 661 36.89 61.86 55.86
N ALA A 662 38.07 61.40 55.42
CA ALA A 662 38.25 60.04 54.92
C ALA A 662 38.04 58.99 56.02
N VAL A 663 38.56 59.23 57.23
CA VAL A 663 38.37 58.34 58.39
C VAL A 663 36.89 58.25 58.76
N ARG A 664 36.18 59.40 58.84
CA ARG A 664 34.74 59.43 59.13
C ARG A 664 33.93 58.67 58.07
N ALA A 665 34.24 58.83 56.78
CA ALA A 665 33.56 58.09 55.72
C ALA A 665 33.80 56.58 55.81
N HIS A 666 35.01 56.15 56.15
CA HIS A 666 35.36 54.74 56.29
C HIS A 666 34.62 54.07 57.46
N ALA A 667 34.54 54.74 58.62
CA ALA A 667 33.83 54.26 59.79
C ALA A 667 32.32 54.03 59.51
N LEU A 668 31.70 54.90 58.72
CA LEU A 668 30.29 54.77 58.31
C LEU A 668 30.07 53.61 57.33
N ARG A 669 31.03 53.35 56.45
CA ARG A 669 30.99 52.23 55.52
C ARG A 669 30.96 50.89 56.27
N GLY A 670 31.76 50.75 57.33
CA GLY A 670 31.75 49.58 58.22
C GLY A 670 30.34 49.28 58.77
N LYS A 671 29.71 50.25 59.43
CA LYS A 671 28.35 50.10 60.02
C LYS A 671 27.26 49.73 59.00
N THR A 672 27.33 50.27 57.77
CA THR A 672 26.34 49.95 56.72
C THR A 672 26.45 48.54 56.17
N THR A 673 27.64 47.94 56.21
CA THR A 673 27.84 46.56 55.73
C THR A 673 27.30 45.52 56.72
N GLU A 674 27.40 45.79 58.03
CA GLU A 674 26.85 44.92 59.08
C GLU A 674 25.32 44.94 59.07
N LEU A 675 24.70 46.12 58.95
CA LEU A 675 23.24 46.25 58.86
C LEU A 675 22.66 45.60 57.59
N LYS A 676 23.35 45.71 56.44
CA LYS A 676 22.95 45.03 55.20
C LYS A 676 23.10 43.50 55.28
N LYS A 677 24.10 42.98 55.98
CA LYS A 677 24.25 41.53 56.21
C LYS A 677 23.10 41.01 57.06
N LYS A 678 22.76 41.70 58.16
CA LYS A 678 21.67 41.31 59.06
C LYS A 678 20.31 41.30 58.37
N TRP A 679 19.98 42.37 57.62
CA TRP A 679 18.73 42.45 56.86
C TRP A 679 18.60 41.38 55.75
N LYS A 680 19.70 41.07 55.04
CA LYS A 680 19.69 40.02 54.01
C LYS A 680 19.49 38.62 54.60
N ILE A 681 20.01 38.35 55.80
CA ILE A 681 19.84 37.07 56.48
C ILE A 681 18.39 36.91 56.94
N GLU A 682 17.81 37.94 57.58
CA GLU A 682 16.43 37.92 58.07
C GLU A 682 15.40 37.83 56.93
N ARG A 683 15.57 38.61 55.85
CA ARG A 683 14.67 38.58 54.69
C ARG A 683 14.73 37.25 53.93
N LYS A 684 15.91 36.64 53.85
CA LYS A 684 16.09 35.32 53.23
C LYS A 684 15.42 34.23 54.06
N ALA A 685 15.56 34.27 55.39
CA ALA A 685 14.90 33.32 56.29
C ALA A 685 13.36 33.44 56.24
N GLU A 686 12.82 34.66 56.16
CA GLU A 686 11.38 34.92 56.03
C GLU A 686 10.81 34.38 54.72
N LEU A 687 11.49 34.63 53.59
CA LEU A 687 11.12 34.10 52.27
C LEU A 687 11.22 32.57 52.21
N GLU A 688 12.26 31.98 52.79
CA GLU A 688 12.42 30.53 52.86
C GLU A 688 11.34 29.88 53.74
N ALA A 689 10.93 30.51 54.84
CA ALA A 689 9.85 30.03 55.69
C ALA A 689 8.48 30.10 54.99
N LYS A 690 8.21 31.17 54.23
CA LYS A 690 6.98 31.32 53.43
C LYS A 690 6.91 30.28 52.30
N MET A 691 8.01 30.11 51.56
CA MET A 691 8.11 29.10 50.51
C MET A 691 7.98 27.67 51.06
N ARG A 692 8.53 27.38 52.24
CA ARG A 692 8.36 26.07 52.88
C ARG A 692 6.90 25.78 53.22
N LYS A 693 6.16 26.75 53.78
CA LYS A 693 4.72 26.59 54.08
C LYS A 693 3.88 26.39 52.81
N GLU A 694 4.17 27.15 51.77
CA GLU A 694 3.47 27.04 50.48
C GLU A 694 3.74 25.67 49.82
N MET A 695 5.00 25.24 49.79
CA MET A 695 5.39 23.92 49.26
C MET A 695 4.76 22.77 50.03
N THR A 696 4.61 22.86 51.36
CA THR A 696 3.91 21.83 52.14
C THR A 696 2.42 21.75 51.83
N SER A 697 1.75 22.88 51.60
CA SER A 697 0.32 22.92 51.24
C SER A 697 0.06 22.44 49.81
N ARG A 698 0.98 22.74 48.89
CA ARG A 698 0.94 22.23 47.51
C ARG A 698 1.24 20.73 47.45
N ARG A 699 2.12 20.24 48.33
CA ARG A 699 2.44 18.82 48.41
C ARG A 699 1.25 17.98 48.89
N SER A 700 0.51 18.43 49.91
CA SER A 700 -0.65 17.69 50.42
C SER A 700 -1.80 17.62 49.40
N THR A 701 -2.04 18.68 48.64
CA THR A 701 -3.06 18.71 47.58
C THR A 701 -2.72 17.76 46.43
N LEU A 702 -1.47 17.80 45.94
CA LEU A 702 -0.99 16.87 44.90
C LEU A 702 -1.00 15.41 45.37
N GLU A 703 -0.76 15.14 46.65
CA GLU A 703 -0.84 13.77 47.21
C GLU A 703 -2.26 13.21 47.20
N VAL A 704 -3.28 14.03 47.46
CA VAL A 704 -4.70 13.64 47.39
C VAL A 704 -5.12 13.36 45.94
N GLU A 705 -4.77 14.25 45.00
CA GLU A 705 -5.06 14.05 43.58
C GLU A 705 -4.40 12.80 43.03
N ARG A 706 -3.13 12.55 43.41
CA ARG A 706 -2.44 11.33 43.02
C ARG A 706 -3.15 10.08 43.52
N LYS A 707 -3.63 10.05 44.77
CA LYS A 707 -4.35 8.89 45.31
C LYS A 707 -5.62 8.59 44.51
N LYS A 708 -6.41 9.62 44.21
CA LYS A 708 -7.61 9.48 43.38
C LYS A 708 -7.31 8.89 42.00
N ILE A 709 -6.26 9.38 41.33
CA ILE A 709 -5.86 8.88 40.01
C ILE A 709 -5.35 7.43 40.08
N LEU A 710 -4.73 7.02 41.19
CA LEU A 710 -4.31 5.63 41.40
C LEU A 710 -5.51 4.70 41.62
N GLU A 711 -6.56 5.16 42.30
CA GLU A 711 -7.83 4.42 42.42
C GLU A 711 -8.51 4.27 41.06
N GLU A 712 -8.57 5.33 40.26
CA GLU A 712 -9.07 5.29 38.88
C GLU A 712 -8.25 4.33 38.00
N ALA A 713 -6.92 4.30 38.16
CA ALA A 713 -6.05 3.36 37.46
C ALA A 713 -6.35 1.91 37.81
N ALA A 714 -6.59 1.62 39.10
CA ALA A 714 -6.91 0.28 39.59
C ALA A 714 -8.28 -0.19 39.06
N VAL A 715 -9.31 0.66 39.13
CA VAL A 715 -10.64 0.36 38.58
C VAL A 715 -10.58 0.08 37.08
N ALA A 716 -9.81 0.86 36.33
CA ALA A 716 -9.63 0.64 34.89
C ALA A 716 -8.85 -0.65 34.58
N GLU A 717 -7.90 -1.04 35.43
CA GLU A 717 -7.15 -2.29 35.30
C GLU A 717 -8.06 -3.51 35.58
N ASP A 718 -8.87 -3.46 36.64
CA ASP A 718 -9.85 -4.49 37.00
C ASP A 718 -10.96 -4.64 35.93
N ALA A 719 -11.37 -3.54 35.30
CA ALA A 719 -12.32 -3.56 34.18
C ALA A 719 -11.70 -4.06 32.85
N GLY A 720 -10.39 -4.36 32.81
CA GLY A 720 -9.69 -4.78 31.61
C GLY A 720 -9.44 -3.65 30.59
N ASN A 721 -9.68 -2.38 30.96
CA ASN A 721 -9.41 -1.21 30.13
C ASN A 721 -7.97 -0.71 30.33
N LEU A 722 -7.03 -1.54 29.88
CA LEU A 722 -5.59 -1.38 30.11
C LEU A 722 -5.01 -0.08 29.52
N LEU A 723 -5.66 0.51 28.51
CA LEU A 723 -5.24 1.78 27.93
C LEU A 723 -5.55 2.97 28.85
N GLU A 724 -6.71 2.96 29.51
CA GLU A 724 -7.10 3.95 30.51
C GLU A 724 -6.27 3.82 31.78
N ALA A 725 -6.06 2.59 32.27
CA ALA A 725 -5.15 2.31 33.38
C ALA A 725 -3.73 2.84 33.10
N SER A 726 -3.20 2.62 31.88
CA SER A 726 -1.89 3.15 31.49
C SER A 726 -1.82 4.69 31.53
N ARG A 727 -2.88 5.39 31.11
CA ARG A 727 -2.96 6.86 31.12
C ARG A 727 -3.01 7.38 32.56
N ALA A 728 -3.81 6.75 33.41
CA ALA A 728 -3.93 7.10 34.83
C ALA A 728 -2.60 6.87 35.58
N TYR A 729 -1.91 5.74 35.38
CA TYR A 729 -0.58 5.51 35.95
C TYR A 729 0.47 6.52 35.48
N LYS A 730 0.42 6.96 34.22
CA LYS A 730 1.32 8.00 33.69
C LYS A 730 1.05 9.37 34.31
N LEU A 731 -0.22 9.70 34.55
CA LEU A 731 -0.63 10.94 35.22
C LEU A 731 -0.19 10.92 36.70
N ALA A 732 -0.39 9.82 37.41
CA ALA A 732 0.07 9.63 38.79
C ALA A 732 1.62 9.66 38.92
N SER A 733 2.34 9.17 37.90
CA SER A 733 3.81 9.29 37.80
C SER A 733 4.26 10.76 37.71
N LYS A 734 3.59 11.58 36.88
CA LYS A 734 3.89 13.02 36.78
C LYS A 734 3.65 13.75 38.11
N LEU A 735 2.50 13.50 38.75
CA LEU A 735 2.21 14.08 40.07
C LEU A 735 3.24 13.65 41.13
N SER A 736 3.73 12.41 41.06
CA SER A 736 4.81 11.93 41.95
C SER A 736 6.15 12.66 41.72
N LEU A 737 6.47 13.06 40.49
CA LEU A 737 7.65 13.89 40.20
C LEU A 737 7.49 15.31 40.76
N GLU A 738 6.30 15.89 40.68
CA GLU A 738 6.00 17.23 41.23
C GLU A 738 6.05 17.26 42.76
N ILE A 739 5.66 16.15 43.41
CA ILE A 739 5.79 15.93 44.86
C ILE A 739 7.25 15.71 45.28
N GLY A 740 8.13 15.35 44.33
CA GLY A 740 9.55 15.04 44.57
C GLY A 740 9.86 13.56 44.86
N GLU A 741 8.89 12.66 44.71
CA GLU A 741 9.03 11.21 44.93
C GLU A 741 9.46 10.49 43.65
N LYS A 742 10.74 10.66 43.29
CA LYS A 742 11.30 10.13 42.03
C LYS A 742 11.20 8.61 41.87
N GLU A 743 11.31 7.85 42.97
CA GLU A 743 11.21 6.38 42.95
C GLU A 743 9.80 5.92 42.62
N LYS A 744 8.79 6.43 43.35
CA LYS A 744 7.37 6.12 43.05
C LYS A 744 6.97 6.55 41.64
N ALA A 745 7.52 7.66 41.14
CA ALA A 745 7.29 8.06 39.76
C ALA A 745 7.83 7.04 38.74
N ARG A 746 8.99 6.42 39.01
CA ARG A 746 9.56 5.36 38.17
C ARG A 746 8.69 4.12 38.19
N ASP A 747 8.27 3.66 39.37
CA ASP A 747 7.42 2.46 39.53
C ASP A 747 6.08 2.63 38.80
N LEU A 748 5.44 3.79 38.92
CA LEU A 748 4.18 4.10 38.23
C LEU A 748 4.36 4.20 36.71
N ASN A 749 5.52 4.68 36.25
CA ASN A 749 5.84 4.69 34.82
C ASN A 749 6.10 3.27 34.29
N GLU A 750 6.67 2.37 35.09
CA GLU A 750 6.79 0.95 34.74
C GLU A 750 5.42 0.27 34.67
N LYS A 751 4.54 0.49 35.65
CA LYS A 751 3.14 -0.01 35.61
C LYS A 751 2.39 0.49 34.37
N SER A 752 2.56 1.77 34.00
CA SER A 752 2.00 2.32 32.77
C SER A 752 2.49 1.60 31.51
N LYS A 753 3.78 1.23 31.45
CA LYS A 753 4.36 0.46 30.34
C LYS A 753 3.88 -0.99 30.33
N GLU A 754 3.73 -1.61 31.50
CA GLU A 754 3.24 -2.99 31.63
C GLU A 754 1.79 -3.11 31.16
N ALA A 755 0.91 -2.18 31.56
CA ALA A 755 -0.47 -2.11 31.08
C ALA A 755 -0.54 -2.00 29.54
N LYS A 756 0.36 -1.20 28.92
CA LYS A 756 0.46 -1.12 27.45
C LYS A 756 0.92 -2.42 26.80
N ARG A 757 1.85 -3.15 27.42
CA ARG A 757 2.32 -4.44 26.91
C ARG A 757 1.18 -5.47 26.95
N ARG A 758 0.45 -5.55 28.08
CA ARG A 758 -0.72 -6.42 28.22
C ARG A 758 -1.82 -6.09 27.20
N GLU A 759 -2.10 -4.81 26.97
CA GLU A 759 -3.06 -4.37 25.94
C GLU A 759 -2.62 -4.76 24.52
N ALA A 760 -1.34 -4.58 24.20
CA ALA A 760 -0.80 -4.98 22.90
C ALA A 760 -0.88 -6.50 22.69
N ASP A 761 -0.64 -7.29 23.73
CA ASP A 761 -0.77 -8.75 23.69
C ASP A 761 -2.23 -9.19 23.57
N LEU A 762 -3.18 -8.55 24.25
CA LEU A 762 -4.61 -8.79 24.06
C LEU A 762 -5.07 -8.45 22.64
N ARG A 763 -4.58 -7.35 22.05
CA ARG A 763 -4.86 -7.02 20.64
C ARG A 763 -4.30 -8.05 19.68
N ARG A 764 -3.10 -8.57 19.95
CA ARG A 764 -2.53 -9.68 19.17
C ARG A 764 -3.38 -10.94 19.26
N ARG A 765 -3.83 -11.32 20.46
CA ARG A 765 -4.73 -12.46 20.69
C ARG A 765 -6.08 -12.30 19.99
N ARG A 766 -6.73 -11.14 20.14
CA ARG A 766 -7.99 -10.83 19.43
C ARG A 766 -7.80 -10.86 17.91
N LYS A 767 -6.68 -10.34 17.39
CA LYS A 767 -6.38 -10.40 15.95
C LYS A 767 -6.19 -11.84 15.47
N THR A 768 -5.53 -12.70 16.25
CA THR A 768 -5.39 -14.12 15.93
C THR A 768 -6.71 -14.88 16.05
N GLU A 769 -7.57 -14.55 17.01
CA GLU A 769 -8.90 -15.16 17.15
C GLU A 769 -9.85 -14.75 16.02
N VAL A 770 -9.88 -13.47 15.64
CA VAL A 770 -10.65 -13.01 14.48
C VAL A 770 -10.13 -13.62 13.18
N ALA A 771 -8.81 -13.81 13.04
CA ALA A 771 -8.25 -14.53 11.90
C ALA A 771 -8.71 -16.01 11.88
N ARG A 772 -8.71 -16.69 13.03
CA ARG A 772 -9.24 -18.06 13.17
C ARG A 772 -10.73 -18.15 12.87
N MET A 773 -11.55 -17.21 13.34
CA MET A 773 -12.99 -17.19 13.02
C MET A 773 -13.25 -16.96 11.54
N ARG A 774 -12.48 -16.08 10.88
CA ARG A 774 -12.58 -15.89 9.42
C ARG A 774 -12.09 -17.11 8.63
N GLU A 775 -11.10 -17.85 9.15
CA GLU A 775 -10.67 -19.12 8.56
C GLU A 775 -11.72 -20.21 8.75
N SER A 776 -12.37 -20.31 9.92
CA SER A 776 -13.45 -21.27 10.15
C SER A 776 -14.68 -20.97 9.30
N GLU A 777 -15.11 -19.70 9.20
CA GLU A 777 -16.23 -19.30 8.34
C GLU A 777 -15.97 -19.61 6.85
N LYS A 778 -14.71 -19.49 6.40
CA LYS A 778 -14.32 -19.89 5.04
C LYS A 778 -14.40 -21.40 4.85
N ILE A 779 -13.93 -22.18 5.82
CA ILE A 779 -14.01 -23.64 5.79
C ILE A 779 -15.47 -24.08 5.76
N ASP A 780 -16.33 -23.54 6.61
CA ASP A 780 -17.76 -23.86 6.65
C ASP A 780 -18.45 -23.54 5.31
N LYS A 781 -18.11 -22.40 4.70
CA LYS A 781 -18.62 -22.03 3.38
C LYS A 781 -18.16 -23.01 2.29
N PHE A 782 -16.89 -23.40 2.30
CA PHE A 782 -16.38 -24.38 1.34
C PHE A 782 -16.98 -25.76 1.55
N GLU A 783 -17.23 -26.19 2.79
CA GLU A 783 -17.93 -27.45 3.06
C GLU A 783 -19.36 -27.44 2.52
N ALA A 784 -20.10 -26.33 2.69
CA ALA A 784 -21.45 -26.20 2.14
C ALA A 784 -21.45 -26.27 0.60
N GLN A 785 -20.55 -25.52 -0.05
CA GLN A 785 -20.39 -25.55 -1.51
C GLN A 785 -19.93 -26.91 -2.03
N MET A 786 -19.09 -27.60 -1.27
CA MET A 786 -18.63 -28.95 -1.59
C MET A 786 -19.77 -29.96 -1.52
N LYS A 787 -20.65 -29.89 -0.51
CA LYS A 787 -21.84 -30.77 -0.40
C LYS A 787 -22.80 -30.56 -1.57
N GLU A 788 -23.12 -29.30 -1.89
CA GLU A 788 -23.98 -28.96 -3.04
C GLU A 788 -23.39 -29.48 -4.36
N ALA A 789 -22.08 -29.30 -4.57
CA ALA A 789 -21.42 -29.81 -5.77
C ALA A 789 -21.39 -31.35 -5.84
N ILE A 790 -21.29 -32.05 -4.70
CA ILE A 790 -21.41 -33.52 -4.64
C ILE A 790 -22.82 -33.96 -5.03
N GLU A 791 -23.86 -33.35 -4.46
CA GLU A 791 -25.25 -33.67 -4.78
C GLU A 791 -25.54 -33.50 -6.28
N ILE A 792 -25.09 -32.39 -6.88
CA ILE A 792 -25.25 -32.16 -8.31
C ILE A 792 -24.45 -33.17 -9.14
N ALA A 793 -23.23 -33.51 -8.72
CA ALA A 793 -22.41 -34.52 -9.40
C ALA A 793 -23.06 -35.92 -9.37
N GLU A 794 -23.65 -36.30 -8.23
CA GLU A 794 -24.33 -37.60 -8.07
C GLU A 794 -25.62 -37.67 -8.90
N VAL A 795 -26.40 -36.59 -8.96
CA VAL A 795 -27.57 -36.50 -9.85
C VAL A 795 -27.14 -36.60 -11.32
N ALA A 796 -26.11 -35.86 -11.73
CA ALA A 796 -25.60 -35.92 -13.10
C ALA A 796 -25.06 -37.32 -13.45
N LEU A 797 -24.42 -38.01 -12.50
CA LEU A 797 -23.95 -39.38 -12.67
C LEU A 797 -25.13 -40.36 -12.84
N GLY A 798 -26.22 -40.17 -12.10
CA GLY A 798 -27.43 -40.99 -12.21
C GLY A 798 -28.24 -40.75 -13.50
N GLU A 799 -28.12 -39.56 -14.09
CA GLU A 799 -28.71 -39.19 -15.39
C GLU A 799 -27.80 -39.54 -16.60
N GLU A 800 -26.67 -40.22 -16.38
CA GLU A 800 -25.67 -40.52 -17.42
C GLU A 800 -25.10 -39.26 -18.11
N ARG A 801 -25.15 -38.11 -17.43
CA ARG A 801 -24.55 -36.84 -17.89
C ARG A 801 -23.10 -36.74 -17.42
N TRP A 802 -22.27 -37.60 -17.99
CA TRP A 802 -20.89 -37.82 -17.54
C TRP A 802 -20.01 -36.57 -17.56
N GLU A 803 -20.15 -35.68 -18.57
CA GLU A 803 -19.38 -34.43 -18.63
C GLU A 803 -19.72 -33.48 -17.46
N ASP A 804 -21.00 -33.39 -17.10
CA ASP A 804 -21.45 -32.58 -15.98
C ASP A 804 -20.98 -33.19 -14.65
N ALA A 805 -21.08 -34.52 -14.51
CA ALA A 805 -20.59 -35.23 -13.33
C ALA A 805 -19.07 -35.02 -13.12
N ALA A 806 -18.27 -35.13 -14.18
CA ALA A 806 -16.83 -34.86 -14.15
C ALA A 806 -16.54 -33.40 -13.74
N LYS A 807 -17.29 -32.44 -14.30
CA LYS A 807 -17.14 -31.02 -13.98
C LYS A 807 -17.43 -30.71 -12.50
N TYR A 808 -18.51 -31.24 -11.94
CA TYR A 808 -18.88 -30.99 -10.55
C TYR A 808 -17.97 -31.73 -9.58
N TYR A 809 -17.54 -32.97 -9.85
CA TYR A 809 -16.50 -33.62 -9.04
C TYR A 809 -15.14 -32.88 -9.12
N GLY A 810 -14.83 -32.23 -10.24
CA GLY A 810 -13.67 -31.33 -10.34
C GLY A 810 -13.76 -30.11 -9.43
N LEU A 811 -14.97 -29.53 -9.27
CA LEU A 811 -15.21 -28.45 -8.30
C LEU A 811 -15.05 -28.95 -6.85
N VAL A 812 -15.54 -30.15 -6.55
CA VAL A 812 -15.40 -30.79 -5.23
C VAL A 812 -13.92 -31.03 -4.90
N ALA A 813 -13.13 -31.52 -5.84
CA ALA A 813 -11.68 -31.67 -5.67
C ALA A 813 -11.00 -30.33 -5.35
N LYS A 814 -11.36 -29.28 -6.10
CA LYS A 814 -10.83 -27.92 -5.88
C LYS A 814 -11.19 -27.37 -4.50
N TYR A 815 -12.44 -27.51 -4.05
CA TYR A 815 -12.85 -27.07 -2.71
C TYR A 815 -12.14 -27.85 -1.60
N ALA A 816 -11.95 -29.17 -1.76
CA ALA A 816 -11.18 -29.98 -0.83
C ALA A 816 -9.70 -29.53 -0.74
N ALA A 817 -9.08 -29.18 -1.87
CA ALA A 817 -7.73 -28.62 -1.90
C ALA A 817 -7.64 -27.26 -1.20
N GLU A 818 -8.61 -26.37 -1.41
CA GLU A 818 -8.68 -25.03 -0.78
C GLU A 818 -8.90 -25.11 0.75
N MET A 819 -9.55 -26.17 1.25
CA MET A 819 -9.66 -26.48 2.67
C MET A 819 -8.41 -27.15 3.27
N GLY A 820 -7.42 -27.51 2.44
CA GLY A 820 -6.21 -28.20 2.87
C GLY A 820 -6.35 -29.72 3.00
N ASP A 821 -7.49 -30.29 2.63
CA ASP A 821 -7.74 -31.74 2.64
C ASP A 821 -7.24 -32.39 1.34
N LYS A 822 -5.92 -32.61 1.31
CA LYS A 822 -5.24 -33.20 0.15
C LYS A 822 -5.68 -34.62 -0.18
N GLU A 823 -6.17 -35.38 0.81
CA GLU A 823 -6.62 -36.75 0.60
C GLU A 823 -7.96 -36.77 -0.13
N ARG A 824 -8.92 -35.94 0.31
CA ARG A 824 -10.20 -35.80 -0.39
C ARG A 824 -10.03 -35.23 -1.79
N SER A 825 -9.19 -34.20 -1.97
CA SER A 825 -8.90 -33.63 -3.29
C SER A 825 -8.46 -34.71 -4.29
N LYS A 826 -7.47 -35.52 -3.90
CA LYS A 826 -6.97 -36.63 -4.75
C LYS A 826 -8.02 -37.69 -5.02
N ALA A 827 -8.85 -38.03 -4.03
CA ALA A 827 -9.92 -39.00 -4.21
C ALA A 827 -10.93 -38.55 -5.27
N TYR A 828 -11.30 -37.26 -5.28
CA TYR A 828 -12.21 -36.71 -6.28
C TYR A 828 -11.54 -36.51 -7.65
N GLU A 829 -10.26 -36.16 -7.71
CA GLU A 829 -9.49 -36.14 -8.97
C GLU A 829 -9.47 -37.51 -9.66
N ILE A 830 -9.29 -38.60 -8.87
CA ILE A 830 -9.36 -39.96 -9.39
C ILE A 830 -10.76 -40.26 -9.95
N LYS A 831 -11.82 -39.88 -9.23
CA LYS A 831 -13.21 -40.03 -9.73
C LYS A 831 -13.45 -39.27 -11.03
N VAL A 832 -12.94 -38.05 -11.17
CA VAL A 832 -13.03 -37.28 -12.42
C VAL A 832 -12.35 -38.02 -13.56
N ALA A 833 -11.12 -38.52 -13.35
CA ALA A 833 -10.39 -39.27 -14.36
C ALA A 833 -11.09 -40.58 -14.77
N GLU A 834 -11.75 -41.26 -13.82
CA GLU A 834 -12.57 -42.44 -14.11
C GLU A 834 -13.79 -42.10 -14.98
N ILE A 835 -14.47 -40.98 -14.71
CA ILE A 835 -15.63 -40.52 -15.48
C ILE A 835 -15.18 -40.07 -16.88
N GLU A 836 -14.13 -39.26 -16.99
CA GLU A 836 -13.58 -38.83 -18.29
C GLU A 836 -13.20 -40.03 -19.17
N LYS A 837 -12.59 -41.07 -18.59
CA LYS A 837 -12.29 -42.30 -19.30
C LYS A 837 -13.55 -43.02 -19.81
N LYS A 838 -14.67 -42.96 -19.07
CA LYS A 838 -15.96 -43.49 -19.55
C LYS A 838 -16.51 -42.66 -20.70
N VAL A 839 -16.46 -41.32 -20.62
CA VAL A 839 -16.87 -40.42 -21.72
C VAL A 839 -16.07 -40.72 -22.99
N GLU A 840 -14.75 -40.91 -22.86
CA GLU A 840 -13.91 -41.30 -24.00
C GLU A 840 -14.31 -42.65 -24.62
N LEU A 841 -14.75 -43.61 -23.80
CA LEU A 841 -15.19 -44.92 -24.28
C LEU A 841 -16.55 -44.83 -24.97
N GLU A 842 -17.50 -44.06 -24.44
CA GLU A 842 -18.81 -43.84 -25.05
C GLU A 842 -18.71 -43.06 -26.36
N THR A 843 -17.93 -41.98 -26.39
CA THR A 843 -17.68 -41.23 -27.64
C THR A 843 -17.00 -42.09 -28.70
N LYS A 844 -16.07 -42.97 -28.31
CA LYS A 844 -15.50 -43.98 -29.22
C LYS A 844 -16.56 -44.98 -29.69
N HIS A 845 -17.43 -45.44 -28.80
CA HIS A 845 -18.54 -46.32 -29.13
C HIS A 845 -19.48 -45.66 -30.15
N ASP A 846 -19.97 -44.45 -29.89
CA ASP A 846 -20.88 -43.70 -30.77
C ASP A 846 -20.26 -43.44 -32.15
N THR A 847 -18.98 -43.04 -32.19
CA THR A 847 -18.28 -42.82 -33.46
C THR A 847 -18.09 -44.09 -34.27
N LEU A 848 -17.81 -45.22 -33.61
CA LEU A 848 -17.76 -46.53 -34.25
C LEU A 848 -19.15 -46.98 -34.72
N GLU A 849 -20.19 -46.75 -33.93
CA GLU A 849 -21.56 -47.10 -34.31
C GLU A 849 -22.05 -46.29 -35.50
N LEU A 850 -21.74 -44.99 -35.55
CA LEU A 850 -22.09 -44.10 -36.65
C LEU A 850 -21.33 -44.49 -37.93
N LYS A 851 -20.03 -44.82 -37.82
CA LYS A 851 -19.26 -45.40 -38.92
C LYS A 851 -19.86 -46.71 -39.41
N ARG A 852 -20.23 -47.61 -38.50
CA ARG A 852 -20.87 -48.89 -38.84
C ARG A 852 -22.17 -48.66 -39.62
N ARG A 853 -23.05 -47.78 -39.13
CA ARG A 853 -24.31 -47.43 -39.80
C ARG A 853 -24.06 -46.91 -41.21
N GLN A 854 -23.08 -46.02 -41.39
CA GLN A 854 -22.72 -45.50 -42.72
C GLN A 854 -22.21 -46.61 -43.66
N VAL A 855 -21.32 -47.49 -43.17
CA VAL A 855 -20.78 -48.60 -43.95
C VAL A 855 -21.88 -49.58 -44.37
N ILE A 856 -22.87 -49.83 -43.50
CA ILE A 856 -24.04 -50.66 -43.82
C ILE A 856 -24.88 -50.00 -44.93
N ILE A 857 -25.18 -48.71 -44.83
CA ILE A 857 -25.92 -47.96 -45.86
C ILE A 857 -25.19 -48.04 -47.21
N ASP A 858 -23.87 -47.86 -47.21
CA ASP A 858 -23.05 -47.95 -48.42
C ASP A 858 -23.00 -49.38 -48.99
N ALA A 859 -23.01 -50.40 -48.12
CA ALA A 859 -23.06 -51.80 -48.51
C ALA A 859 -24.41 -52.17 -49.15
N GLU A 860 -25.51 -51.71 -48.57
CA GLU A 860 -26.87 -51.89 -49.10
C GLU A 860 -27.03 -51.20 -50.46
N ALA A 861 -26.54 -49.96 -50.59
CA ALA A 861 -26.51 -49.24 -51.86
C ALA A 861 -25.70 -49.98 -52.93
N ALA A 862 -24.49 -50.46 -52.60
CA ALA A 862 -23.66 -51.24 -53.52
C ALA A 862 -24.32 -52.58 -53.93
N THR A 863 -25.12 -53.17 -53.04
CA THR A 863 -25.89 -54.40 -53.33
C THR A 863 -27.03 -54.09 -54.30
N ALA A 864 -27.75 -52.98 -54.11
CA ALA A 864 -28.81 -52.52 -55.01
C ALA A 864 -28.28 -52.19 -56.42
N ASP A 865 -27.06 -51.65 -56.51
CA ASP A 865 -26.37 -51.35 -57.78
C ASP A 865 -25.80 -52.61 -58.48
N GLY A 866 -25.92 -53.80 -57.89
CA GLY A 866 -25.40 -55.05 -58.41
C GLY A 866 -23.87 -55.22 -58.27
N ASN A 867 -23.19 -54.32 -57.55
CA ASN A 867 -21.75 -54.39 -57.31
C ASN A 867 -21.44 -55.26 -56.08
N LEU A 868 -21.67 -56.57 -56.22
CA LEU A 868 -21.55 -57.54 -55.13
C LEU A 868 -20.15 -57.60 -54.49
N ALA A 869 -19.09 -57.33 -55.26
CA ALA A 869 -17.72 -57.29 -54.75
C ALA A 869 -17.49 -56.10 -53.80
N LYS A 870 -18.03 -54.92 -54.13
CA LYS A 870 -17.96 -53.74 -53.27
C LYS A 870 -18.81 -53.93 -52.02
N ALA A 871 -20.01 -54.47 -52.17
CA ALA A 871 -20.90 -54.78 -51.03
C ALA A 871 -20.26 -55.77 -50.05
N ALA A 872 -19.66 -56.86 -50.52
CA ALA A 872 -18.99 -57.83 -49.66
C ALA A 872 -17.82 -57.24 -48.86
N ASN A 873 -17.04 -56.33 -49.46
CA ASN A 873 -15.94 -55.66 -48.76
C ASN A 873 -16.45 -54.68 -47.69
N LEU A 874 -17.55 -53.98 -47.96
CA LEU A 874 -18.19 -53.08 -46.99
C LEU A 874 -18.81 -53.85 -45.82
N TYR A 875 -19.43 -55.01 -46.05
CA TYR A 875 -19.90 -55.88 -44.97
C TYR A 875 -18.75 -56.46 -44.12
N ASP A 876 -17.60 -56.78 -44.72
CA ASP A 876 -16.39 -57.15 -43.94
C ASP A 876 -15.86 -55.99 -43.08
N GLU A 877 -15.97 -54.75 -43.58
CA GLU A 877 -15.62 -53.55 -42.82
C GLU A 877 -16.61 -53.30 -41.67
N ALA A 878 -17.92 -53.46 -41.91
CA ALA A 878 -18.94 -53.43 -40.86
C ALA A 878 -18.71 -54.52 -39.80
N ALA A 879 -18.28 -55.71 -40.21
CA ALA A 879 -17.92 -56.79 -39.28
C ALA A 879 -16.72 -56.43 -38.38
N ARG A 880 -15.69 -55.78 -38.94
CA ARG A 880 -14.55 -55.31 -38.14
C ARG A 880 -14.98 -54.24 -37.13
N ILE A 881 -15.79 -53.27 -37.56
CA ILE A 881 -16.29 -52.22 -36.67
C ILE A 881 -17.18 -52.80 -35.56
N SER A 882 -18.03 -53.79 -35.86
CA SER A 882 -18.82 -54.51 -34.84
C SER A 882 -17.95 -55.30 -33.86
N LEU A 883 -16.82 -55.85 -34.32
CA LEU A 883 -15.87 -56.53 -33.43
C LEU A 883 -15.16 -55.53 -32.49
N ASP A 884 -14.82 -54.34 -33.00
CA ASP A 884 -14.23 -53.25 -32.21
C ASP A 884 -15.23 -52.67 -31.19
N LEU A 885 -16.54 -52.74 -31.48
CA LEU A 885 -17.64 -52.45 -30.55
C LEU A 885 -17.88 -53.58 -29.52
N GLY A 886 -17.20 -54.72 -29.64
CA GLY A 886 -17.40 -55.89 -28.77
C GLY A 886 -18.61 -56.76 -29.13
N GLU A 887 -19.30 -56.47 -30.23
CA GLU A 887 -20.49 -57.20 -30.69
C GLU A 887 -20.10 -58.37 -31.61
N LYS A 888 -19.57 -59.43 -31.00
CA LYS A 888 -19.02 -60.59 -31.74
C LYS A 888 -20.05 -61.26 -32.65
N ASP A 889 -21.28 -61.45 -32.18
CA ASP A 889 -22.36 -62.12 -32.92
C ASP A 889 -22.79 -61.31 -34.16
N VAL A 890 -22.86 -59.98 -34.02
CA VAL A 890 -23.18 -59.06 -35.12
C VAL A 890 -22.06 -59.04 -36.15
N SER A 891 -20.80 -59.07 -35.69
CA SER A 891 -19.63 -59.24 -36.57
C SER A 891 -19.70 -60.54 -37.37
N GLU A 892 -20.08 -61.66 -36.74
CA GLU A 892 -20.23 -62.96 -37.42
C GLU A 892 -21.36 -62.93 -38.45
N GLY A 893 -22.48 -62.27 -38.15
CA GLY A 893 -23.57 -62.04 -39.10
C GLY A 893 -23.14 -61.26 -40.35
N PHE A 894 -22.39 -60.17 -40.18
CA PHE A 894 -21.86 -59.42 -41.32
C PHE A 894 -20.83 -60.21 -42.14
N LYS A 895 -19.97 -61.02 -41.51
CA LYS A 895 -19.04 -61.93 -42.21
C LYS A 895 -19.78 -62.99 -43.03
N ALA A 896 -20.85 -63.56 -42.48
CA ALA A 896 -21.67 -64.53 -43.21
C ALA A 896 -22.33 -63.89 -44.44
N THR A 897 -22.86 -62.67 -44.29
CA THR A 897 -23.46 -61.89 -45.38
C THR A 897 -22.43 -61.56 -46.47
N ALA A 898 -21.22 -61.16 -46.09
CA ALA A 898 -20.12 -60.92 -47.02
C ALA A 898 -19.68 -62.19 -47.77
N ALA A 899 -19.63 -63.33 -47.09
CA ALA A 899 -19.31 -64.63 -47.70
C ALA A 899 -20.39 -65.07 -48.71
N GLU A 900 -21.66 -64.85 -48.40
CA GLU A 900 -22.77 -65.13 -49.30
C GLU A 900 -22.75 -64.23 -50.55
N LEU A 901 -22.48 -62.94 -50.39
CA LEU A 901 -22.34 -62.03 -51.55
C LEU A 901 -21.17 -62.42 -52.46
N ARG A 902 -20.09 -62.95 -51.88
CA ARG A 902 -18.94 -63.48 -52.65
C ARG A 902 -19.25 -64.77 -53.39
N SER A 903 -20.15 -65.62 -52.88
CA SER A 903 -20.54 -66.86 -53.56
C SER A 903 -21.59 -66.64 -54.66
N ARG A 904 -22.36 -65.55 -54.57
CA ARG A 904 -23.32 -65.11 -55.62
C ARG A 904 -22.65 -64.38 -56.79
N ARG A 905 -21.44 -63.86 -56.58
CA ARG A 905 -20.57 -63.32 -57.63
C ARG A 905 -19.99 -64.46 -58.47
#